data_AF-A0A8X8GAJ1-F1
#
_entry.id   AF-A0A8X8GAJ1-F1
#
_cell.length_a   1.000
_cell.length_b   1.000
_cell.length_c   1.000
_cell.angle_alpha   90.00
_cell.angle_beta   90.00
_cell.angle_gamma   90.00
#
_symmetry.space_group_name_H-M   'P 1'
#
loop_
_entity.id
_entity.type
_entity.pdbx_description
1 polymer ?
#
loop_
_entity_poly.entity_id
_entity_poly.type
_entity_poly.pdbx_seq_one_letter_code
_entity_poly.pdbx_strand_id
1 'polypeptide(L)'
;MNITPTLSKISKEEMYILFRARYRKTYDGAKQKGVDQNILIFRESIDVIQFYDRWLLNIKNDEVMSKRRFEKMDFKSRENFLKNVGSLQYASGLLPEWHGLEIPAFRKFVQYLMEPEVQGGWGNQTNIVMWFNQFFQQNKFCMNSPQDFSSIPREQLAQVYFEISEYLNPKMKTDETVKQTFALSDEEESYFQYFKDTLDRNGQVYVMCLDINLYAPSDDCSNSYTSLFKVLKGKIDAIRQLIAQTENLQSYLLKLEPMQEAGLNLHCILMFNCKHLNFSEDGIIAQLDKKMKQEAGLSAESYDLKNWNKHLRDYHHSNAVGLIKKGKGNELSLYYCWYWVYSYFFSVDQVISLNIDGYNSNDDIFKAHSNKSLMPQGALLQKDITKQITFDELLTLSKCNKSYDCQHLPQIAQNYLDKVALMDLRSVLPPPISHKDKIPRSSLLYLMELFCETLKTVPAKLFNVVITPATSNKNRSPKFYSDSMTRLGRIWFGLFKHLNGVDYPFIQIEMLGFESQNVIDFRSFFSSKASELLDLCNHTIGPETIQKYEEILRGFKASLNVNTYNKQLKELDKSFEKLSKYGDYLLEKDILVHRLHLKFGRLHGGNFSKKEQSAILTEFLRVGRSTQPLRWLRGYILRWDEKGFVVGQDKTLYADLTLIFNYDSELQSIDIYQSLDSFLKRFIDQRNEKYRNSEDLSHSGSLAFIKAEFTYLLDPQVIWDGVIELSSKPLKIETIDKVTRGAFKEKYLPYICYKSLFSPIQGWVPKEKRLTPGQKPKSKHVLVKKNDDEQS
;
A
#
# COMPACT_ATOMS: atom_id res chain seq x y z
N MET A 1 -26.73 1.98 -28.91
CA MET A 1 -25.33 1.69 -29.26
C MET A 1 -24.95 0.39 -28.57
N ASN A 2 -24.91 -0.70 -29.33
CA ASN A 2 -24.38 -1.99 -28.86
C ASN A 2 -22.86 -1.86 -28.84
N ILE A 3 -22.30 -1.55 -27.68
CA ILE A 3 -20.87 -1.60 -27.44
C ILE A 3 -20.56 -3.09 -27.25
N THR A 4 -19.90 -3.71 -28.22
CA THR A 4 -19.16 -4.95 -27.99
C THR A 4 -18.22 -4.66 -26.81
N PRO A 5 -18.36 -5.30 -25.64
CA PRO A 5 -17.46 -5.03 -24.54
C PRO A 5 -16.12 -5.64 -24.92
N THR A 6 -15.14 -4.81 -25.25
CA THR A 6 -13.73 -5.22 -25.33
C THR A 6 -13.39 -5.95 -24.06
N LEU A 7 -13.02 -7.23 -24.21
CA LEU A 7 -12.67 -8.12 -23.11
C LEU A 7 -11.58 -7.46 -22.26
N SER A 8 -11.89 -7.18 -20.99
CA SER A 8 -10.99 -6.40 -20.14
C SER A 8 -9.77 -7.22 -19.74
N LYS A 9 -8.57 -6.70 -20.05
CA LYS A 9 -7.29 -7.34 -19.81
C LYS A 9 -6.57 -6.70 -18.63
N ILE A 10 -5.97 -7.52 -17.77
CA ILE A 10 -5.04 -7.07 -16.74
C ILE A 10 -3.89 -6.28 -17.38
N SER A 11 -3.51 -5.16 -16.78
CA SER A 11 -2.36 -4.39 -17.26
C SER A 11 -1.04 -5.11 -16.94
N LYS A 12 0.01 -4.86 -17.74
CA LYS A 12 1.35 -5.37 -17.46
C LYS A 12 1.85 -4.96 -16.07
N GLU A 13 1.58 -3.72 -15.65
CA GLU A 13 2.01 -3.23 -14.32
C GLU A 13 1.35 -4.02 -13.18
N GLU A 14 0.04 -4.26 -13.27
CA GLU A 14 -0.68 -5.04 -12.26
C GLU A 14 -0.27 -6.52 -12.27
N MET A 15 0.08 -7.07 -13.44
CA MET A 15 0.66 -8.40 -13.55
C MET A 15 1.99 -8.50 -12.78
N TYR A 16 2.89 -7.52 -12.91
CA TYR A 16 4.15 -7.49 -12.14
C TYR A 16 3.91 -7.31 -10.64
N ILE A 17 2.89 -6.55 -10.23
CA ILE A 17 2.48 -6.45 -8.82
C ILE A 17 2.03 -7.81 -8.28
N LEU A 18 1.20 -8.55 -9.03
CA LEU A 18 0.77 -9.90 -8.68
C LEU A 18 1.97 -10.85 -8.55
N PHE A 19 2.91 -10.81 -9.50
CA PHE A 19 4.10 -11.65 -9.42
C PHE A 19 4.97 -11.35 -8.21
N ARG A 20 5.18 -10.08 -7.85
CA ARG A 20 5.90 -9.73 -6.61
C ARG A 20 5.18 -10.23 -5.35
N ALA A 21 3.86 -10.29 -5.38
CA ALA A 21 3.07 -10.86 -4.29
C ALA A 21 3.10 -12.39 -4.26
N ARG A 22 3.31 -13.04 -5.41
CA ARG A 22 3.44 -14.50 -5.57
C ARG A 22 4.84 -14.99 -5.20
N TYR A 23 5.88 -14.36 -5.73
CA TYR A 23 7.29 -14.66 -5.52
C TYR A 23 7.90 -13.73 -4.46
N ARG A 24 7.62 -14.00 -3.17
CA ARG A 24 7.93 -13.07 -2.07
C ARG A 24 9.35 -13.15 -1.54
N LYS A 25 10.02 -14.31 -1.62
CA LYS A 25 11.37 -14.42 -1.03
C LYS A 25 12.37 -13.64 -1.89
N THR A 26 13.16 -12.82 -1.21
CA THR A 26 14.21 -11.98 -1.76
C THR A 26 15.52 -12.74 -1.87
N TYR A 27 16.35 -12.41 -2.86
CA TYR A 27 17.66 -13.02 -3.06
C TYR A 27 18.60 -12.88 -1.85
N ASP A 28 18.74 -11.67 -1.31
CA ASP A 28 19.61 -11.42 -0.16
C ASP A 28 19.14 -12.19 1.07
N GLY A 29 17.82 -12.20 1.31
CA GLY A 29 17.23 -12.97 2.41
C GLY A 29 17.39 -14.49 2.26
N ALA A 30 17.41 -15.00 1.04
CA ALA A 30 17.68 -16.42 0.77
C ALA A 30 19.16 -16.77 0.99
N LYS A 31 20.08 -15.94 0.50
CA LYS A 31 21.52 -16.09 0.70
C LYS A 31 21.90 -16.06 2.17
N GLN A 32 21.36 -15.13 2.95
CA GLN A 32 21.61 -15.04 4.40
C GLN A 32 21.16 -16.30 5.15
N LYS A 33 20.13 -16.99 4.64
CA LYS A 33 19.59 -18.23 5.21
C LYS A 33 20.24 -19.50 4.66
N GLY A 34 21.14 -19.38 3.67
CA GLY A 34 21.77 -20.52 3.01
C GLY A 34 20.79 -21.43 2.25
N VAL A 35 19.67 -20.88 1.77
CA VAL A 35 18.62 -21.62 1.04
C VAL A 35 18.43 -21.13 -0.39
N ASP A 36 19.35 -20.31 -0.88
CA ASP A 36 19.34 -19.74 -2.23
C ASP A 36 19.43 -20.80 -3.32
N GLN A 37 20.09 -21.94 -3.05
CA GLN A 37 20.21 -23.06 -3.99
C GLN A 37 18.86 -23.71 -4.35
N ASN A 38 17.83 -23.55 -3.50
CA ASN A 38 16.51 -24.15 -3.71
C ASN A 38 15.49 -23.19 -4.33
N ILE A 39 15.89 -21.95 -4.65
CA ILE A 39 14.99 -20.90 -5.15
C ILE A 39 15.31 -20.59 -6.62
N LEU A 40 14.30 -20.68 -7.47
CA LEU A 40 14.40 -20.48 -8.91
C LEU A 40 13.97 -19.08 -9.36
N ILE A 41 13.02 -18.48 -8.65
CA ILE A 41 12.52 -17.14 -8.96
C ILE A 41 12.55 -16.32 -7.69
N PHE A 42 13.29 -15.21 -7.70
CA PHE A 42 13.28 -14.25 -6.61
C PHE A 42 12.30 -13.13 -6.90
N ARG A 43 11.91 -12.41 -5.85
CA ARG A 43 11.15 -11.18 -6.01
C ARG A 43 11.86 -10.21 -6.96
N GLU A 44 13.17 -10.07 -6.80
CA GLU A 44 14.02 -9.20 -7.63
C GLU A 44 14.13 -9.70 -9.07
N SER A 45 13.97 -11.00 -9.35
CA SER A 45 13.90 -11.52 -10.72
C SER A 45 12.75 -10.90 -11.49
N ILE A 46 11.61 -10.65 -10.83
CA ILE A 46 10.44 -9.99 -11.43
C ILE A 46 10.75 -8.53 -11.78
N ASP A 47 11.54 -7.84 -10.94
CA ASP A 47 11.98 -6.47 -11.22
C ASP A 47 12.85 -6.43 -12.48
N VAL A 48 13.77 -7.39 -12.64
CA VAL A 48 14.60 -7.53 -13.85
C VAL A 48 13.72 -7.75 -15.08
N ILE A 49 12.79 -8.71 -15.03
CA ILE A 49 11.88 -8.98 -16.16
C ILE A 49 11.10 -7.72 -16.53
N GLN A 50 10.57 -6.98 -15.55
CA GLN A 50 9.83 -5.74 -15.78
C GLN A 50 10.70 -4.66 -16.44
N PHE A 51 11.94 -4.46 -15.97
CA PHE A 51 12.82 -3.42 -16.51
C PHE A 51 13.21 -3.70 -17.96
N TYR A 52 13.49 -4.97 -18.29
CA TYR A 52 13.84 -5.36 -19.66
C TYR A 52 12.63 -5.37 -20.60
N ASP A 53 11.45 -5.80 -20.15
CA ASP A 53 10.20 -5.65 -20.93
C ASP A 53 9.91 -4.17 -21.22
N ARG A 54 10.05 -3.31 -20.22
CA ARG A 54 9.89 -1.86 -20.39
C ARG A 54 10.93 -1.27 -21.34
N TRP A 55 12.16 -1.77 -21.34
CA TRP A 55 13.17 -1.34 -22.29
C TRP A 55 12.76 -1.66 -23.73
N LEU A 56 12.29 -2.88 -24.01
CA LEU A 56 11.77 -3.24 -25.35
C LEU A 56 10.59 -2.36 -25.77
N LEU A 57 9.66 -2.09 -24.85
CA LEU A 57 8.52 -1.20 -25.11
C LEU A 57 8.97 0.23 -25.44
N ASN A 58 9.92 0.77 -24.68
CA ASN A 58 10.46 2.09 -24.94
C ASN A 58 11.13 2.14 -26.32
N ILE A 59 11.87 1.09 -26.72
CA ILE A 59 12.50 1.01 -28.05
C ILE A 59 11.40 1.02 -29.12
N LYS A 60 10.38 0.19 -28.97
CA LYS A 60 9.28 0.08 -29.92
C LYS A 60 8.50 1.38 -30.11
N ASN A 61 8.28 2.13 -29.04
CA ASN A 61 7.52 3.38 -29.07
C ASN A 61 8.37 4.61 -29.45
N ASP A 62 9.64 4.43 -29.82
CA ASP A 62 10.62 5.52 -30.02
C ASP A 62 10.75 6.45 -28.78
N GLU A 63 10.50 5.90 -27.59
CA GLU A 63 10.59 6.59 -26.30
C GLU A 63 11.98 6.45 -25.66
N VAL A 64 12.89 5.68 -26.29
CA VAL A 64 14.28 5.59 -25.84
C VAL A 64 14.98 6.93 -25.97
N MET A 65 15.68 7.31 -24.90
CA MET A 65 16.55 8.47 -24.90
C MET A 65 17.68 8.28 -25.92
N SER A 66 17.84 9.22 -26.86
CA SER A 66 18.96 9.19 -27.79
C SER A 66 20.24 9.75 -27.17
N LYS A 67 21.40 9.26 -27.64
CA LYS A 67 22.71 9.76 -27.21
C LYS A 67 22.83 11.29 -27.33
N ARG A 68 22.36 11.86 -28.44
CA ARG A 68 22.34 13.33 -28.67
C ARG A 68 21.47 14.09 -27.68
N ARG A 69 20.36 13.50 -27.20
CA ARG A 69 19.51 14.13 -26.16
C ARG A 69 20.16 14.02 -24.79
N PHE A 70 20.77 12.88 -24.48
CA PHE A 70 21.50 12.66 -23.23
C PHE A 70 22.66 13.65 -23.05
N GLU A 71 23.44 13.91 -24.10
CA GLU A 71 24.54 14.89 -24.07
C GLU A 71 24.08 16.33 -23.80
N LYS A 72 22.81 16.65 -24.08
CA LYS A 72 22.20 17.98 -23.89
C LYS A 72 21.40 18.13 -22.60
N MET A 73 21.32 17.08 -21.77
CA MET A 73 20.57 17.11 -20.51
C MET A 73 21.26 17.98 -19.46
N ASP A 74 20.44 18.61 -18.61
CA ASP A 74 20.93 19.15 -17.35
C ASP A 74 21.42 18.03 -16.42
N PHE A 75 22.23 18.39 -15.44
CA PHE A 75 22.86 17.45 -14.51
C PHE A 75 21.85 16.52 -13.81
N LYS A 76 20.71 17.04 -13.38
CA LYS A 76 19.71 16.28 -12.60
C LYS A 76 18.99 15.27 -13.48
N SER A 77 18.59 15.68 -14.68
CA SER A 77 17.98 14.78 -15.67
C SER A 77 18.95 13.68 -16.10
N ARG A 78 20.22 14.04 -16.30
CA ARG A 78 21.30 13.10 -16.64
C ARG A 78 21.52 12.08 -15.50
N GLU A 79 21.62 12.54 -14.26
CA GLU A 79 21.80 11.65 -13.10
C GLU A 79 20.61 10.68 -12.94
N ASN A 80 19.39 11.15 -13.13
CA ASN A 80 18.19 10.30 -13.10
C ASN A 80 18.19 9.25 -14.21
N PHE A 81 18.58 9.63 -15.44
CA PHE A 81 18.73 8.67 -16.54
C PHE A 81 19.78 7.62 -16.21
N LEU A 82 20.96 8.03 -15.71
CA LEU A 82 22.03 7.11 -15.31
C LEU A 82 21.60 6.16 -14.18
N LYS A 83 20.76 6.62 -13.24
CA LYS A 83 20.15 5.76 -12.21
C LYS A 83 19.20 4.73 -12.83
N ASN A 84 18.37 5.14 -13.79
CA ASN A 84 17.44 4.24 -14.49
C ASN A 84 18.16 3.20 -15.36
N VAL A 85 19.26 3.58 -16.02
CA VAL A 85 20.09 2.60 -16.74
C VAL A 85 20.79 1.67 -15.73
N GLY A 86 21.27 2.22 -14.61
CA GLY A 86 21.86 1.42 -13.53
C GLY A 86 20.90 0.39 -12.92
N SER A 87 19.58 0.62 -12.91
CA SER A 87 18.61 -0.37 -12.42
C SER A 87 18.41 -1.57 -13.35
N LEU A 88 18.95 -1.54 -14.57
CA LEU A 88 19.02 -2.72 -15.45
C LEU A 88 20.12 -3.70 -15.03
N GLN A 89 21.01 -3.30 -14.12
CA GLN A 89 22.04 -4.20 -13.60
C GLN A 89 21.45 -5.22 -12.63
N TYR A 90 21.88 -6.46 -12.74
CA TYR A 90 21.40 -7.55 -11.90
C TYR A 90 22.49 -8.61 -11.67
N ALA A 91 22.39 -9.36 -10.57
CA ALA A 91 23.33 -10.43 -10.27
C ALA A 91 22.93 -11.72 -11.02
N SER A 92 23.88 -12.46 -11.59
CA SER A 92 23.61 -13.69 -12.35
C SER A 92 22.78 -14.70 -11.56
N GLY A 93 23.04 -14.84 -10.25
CA GLY A 93 22.26 -15.70 -9.36
C GLY A 93 20.78 -15.31 -9.16
N LEU A 94 20.33 -14.14 -9.61
CA LEU A 94 18.90 -13.77 -9.62
C LEU A 94 18.11 -14.48 -10.70
N LEU A 95 18.78 -14.90 -11.78
CA LEU A 95 18.15 -15.55 -12.91
C LEU A 95 18.86 -16.90 -13.14
N PRO A 96 18.45 -17.95 -12.41
CA PRO A 96 19.06 -19.26 -12.54
C PRO A 96 18.82 -19.81 -13.94
N GLU A 97 19.87 -20.42 -14.49
CA GLU A 97 19.94 -20.87 -15.88
C GLU A 97 19.26 -22.23 -16.07
N TRP A 98 18.06 -22.39 -15.52
CA TRP A 98 17.28 -23.62 -15.64
C TRP A 98 16.68 -23.74 -17.03
N HIS A 99 16.96 -24.85 -17.69
CA HIS A 99 16.42 -25.13 -19.00
C HIS A 99 14.89 -25.27 -18.94
N GLY A 100 14.20 -24.69 -19.93
CA GLY A 100 12.74 -24.68 -20.01
C GLY A 100 12.06 -23.55 -19.24
N LEU A 101 12.80 -22.64 -18.59
CA LEU A 101 12.25 -21.37 -18.13
C LEU A 101 12.17 -20.39 -19.30
N GLU A 102 10.96 -19.90 -19.59
CA GLU A 102 10.69 -19.02 -20.72
C GLU A 102 10.29 -17.64 -20.24
N ILE A 103 11.01 -16.62 -20.72
CA ILE A 103 10.72 -15.22 -20.44
C ILE A 103 10.66 -14.49 -21.79
N PRO A 104 9.47 -14.18 -22.31
CA PRO A 104 9.30 -13.64 -23.67
C PRO A 104 10.12 -12.37 -23.92
N ALA A 105 10.23 -11.48 -22.93
CA ALA A 105 11.08 -10.28 -23.05
C ALA A 105 12.55 -10.66 -23.27
N PHE A 106 13.09 -11.62 -22.53
CA PHE A 106 14.47 -12.08 -22.70
C PHE A 106 14.64 -12.77 -24.05
N ARG A 107 13.67 -13.59 -24.48
CA ARG A 107 13.68 -14.21 -25.81
C ARG A 107 13.90 -13.17 -26.90
N LYS A 108 13.27 -11.99 -26.82
CA LYS A 108 13.44 -10.93 -27.81
C LYS A 108 14.84 -10.34 -27.83
N PHE A 109 15.44 -10.08 -26.66
CA PHE A 109 16.84 -9.63 -26.61
C PHE A 109 17.76 -10.67 -27.23
N VAL A 110 17.59 -11.92 -26.84
CA VAL A 110 18.46 -13.04 -27.24
C VAL A 110 18.28 -13.24 -28.75
N GLN A 111 17.05 -13.33 -29.26
CA GLN A 111 16.73 -13.53 -30.68
C GLN A 111 17.36 -12.47 -31.57
N TYR A 112 17.37 -11.22 -31.14
CA TYR A 112 17.80 -10.12 -31.99
C TYR A 112 19.27 -9.75 -31.82
N LEU A 113 19.87 -9.94 -30.64
CA LEU A 113 21.24 -9.53 -30.34
C LEU A 113 22.31 -10.62 -30.57
N MET A 114 21.92 -11.89 -30.65
CA MET A 114 22.87 -13.00 -30.85
C MET A 114 23.03 -13.37 -32.32
N GLU A 115 24.21 -13.89 -32.71
CA GLU A 115 24.63 -14.13 -34.11
C GLU A 115 23.71 -15.07 -34.92
N PRO A 116 23.59 -14.90 -36.25
CA PRO A 116 22.72 -15.69 -37.14
C PRO A 116 23.00 -17.21 -37.14
N GLU A 117 24.26 -17.60 -36.94
CA GLU A 117 24.67 -19.02 -36.84
C GLU A 117 24.13 -19.67 -35.55
N VAL A 118 23.91 -18.87 -34.51
CA VAL A 118 23.15 -19.26 -33.32
C VAL A 118 21.66 -19.25 -33.68
N GLN A 119 21.14 -18.25 -34.41
CA GLN A 119 19.72 -18.08 -34.79
C GLN A 119 19.11 -19.22 -35.64
N GLY A 120 19.94 -20.04 -36.31
CA GLY A 120 19.51 -21.11 -37.22
C GLY A 120 18.77 -22.31 -36.61
N GLY A 121 18.53 -22.33 -35.29
CA GLY A 121 17.90 -23.46 -34.61
C GLY A 121 17.29 -23.12 -33.25
N TRP A 122 16.63 -21.96 -33.12
CA TRP A 122 15.99 -21.56 -31.86
C TRP A 122 14.63 -22.23 -31.73
N GLY A 123 14.66 -23.56 -31.71
CA GLY A 123 13.52 -24.36 -31.31
C GLY A 123 13.15 -24.12 -29.85
N ASN A 124 12.13 -24.83 -29.39
CA ASN A 124 11.63 -24.78 -28.02
C ASN A 124 12.65 -25.26 -26.94
N GLN A 125 13.88 -25.61 -27.34
CA GLN A 125 14.93 -26.16 -26.46
C GLN A 125 16.07 -25.17 -26.16
N THR A 126 15.93 -23.88 -26.49
CA THR A 126 16.97 -22.90 -26.16
C THR A 126 16.84 -22.43 -24.71
N ASN A 127 17.92 -22.56 -23.91
CA ASN A 127 17.97 -21.99 -22.56
C ASN A 127 18.15 -20.46 -22.63
N ILE A 128 17.04 -19.74 -22.70
CA ILE A 128 17.03 -18.29 -22.91
C ILE A 128 17.71 -17.54 -21.79
N VAL A 129 17.52 -17.97 -20.54
CA VAL A 129 18.09 -17.29 -19.38
C VAL A 129 19.62 -17.36 -19.40
N MET A 130 20.19 -18.52 -19.74
CA MET A 130 21.63 -18.71 -19.91
C MET A 130 22.20 -17.75 -20.98
N TRP A 131 21.60 -17.74 -22.16
CA TRP A 131 22.06 -16.89 -23.26
C TRP A 131 21.89 -15.39 -22.97
N PHE A 132 20.77 -15.02 -22.33
CA PHE A 132 20.53 -13.67 -21.86
C PHE A 132 21.60 -13.22 -20.86
N ASN A 133 21.87 -14.05 -19.85
CA ASN A 133 22.94 -13.80 -18.87
C ASN A 133 24.30 -13.66 -19.57
N GLN A 134 24.65 -14.58 -20.46
CA GLN A 134 25.93 -14.56 -21.18
C GLN A 134 26.12 -13.26 -21.97
N PHE A 135 25.10 -12.82 -22.71
CA PHE A 135 25.15 -11.57 -23.46
C PHE A 135 25.31 -10.36 -22.52
N PHE A 136 24.48 -10.26 -21.48
CA PHE A 136 24.50 -9.12 -20.58
C PHE A 136 25.68 -9.11 -19.60
N GLN A 137 26.36 -10.25 -19.39
CA GLN A 137 27.65 -10.33 -18.69
C GLN A 137 28.76 -9.64 -19.47
N GLN A 138 28.87 -9.92 -20.78
CA GLN A 138 29.84 -9.26 -21.67
C GLN A 138 29.63 -7.74 -21.70
N ASN A 139 28.38 -7.31 -21.53
CA ASN A 139 27.95 -5.91 -21.54
C ASN A 139 27.85 -5.27 -20.14
N LYS A 140 28.30 -5.96 -19.08
CA LYS A 140 28.35 -5.47 -17.68
C LYS A 140 27.01 -5.10 -17.04
N PHE A 141 25.89 -5.53 -17.63
CA PHE A 141 24.57 -5.45 -17.00
C PHE A 141 24.29 -6.66 -16.09
N CYS A 142 24.92 -7.81 -16.35
CA CYS A 142 24.86 -8.98 -15.48
C CYS A 142 26.24 -9.22 -14.84
N MET A 143 26.31 -9.39 -13.52
CA MET A 143 27.57 -9.67 -12.80
C MET A 143 27.39 -10.80 -11.80
N ASN A 144 28.49 -11.44 -11.39
CA ASN A 144 28.43 -12.53 -10.40
C ASN A 144 28.14 -12.01 -8.98
N SER A 145 28.67 -10.84 -8.62
CA SER A 145 28.44 -10.21 -7.32
C SER A 145 27.84 -8.81 -7.48
N PRO A 146 26.83 -8.43 -6.68
CA PRO A 146 26.32 -7.06 -6.63
C PRO A 146 27.38 -6.01 -6.27
N GLN A 147 28.44 -6.42 -5.56
CA GLN A 147 29.52 -5.53 -5.16
C GLN A 147 30.29 -4.98 -6.37
N ASP A 148 30.35 -5.77 -7.45
CA ASP A 148 31.07 -5.43 -8.67
C ASP A 148 30.41 -4.26 -9.43
N PHE A 149 29.11 -3.99 -9.19
CA PHE A 149 28.39 -2.89 -9.86
C PHE A 149 29.00 -1.52 -9.57
N SER A 150 29.50 -1.31 -8.34
CA SER A 150 30.11 -0.04 -7.93
C SER A 150 31.38 0.32 -8.70
N SER A 151 32.04 -0.68 -9.29
CA SER A 151 33.27 -0.51 -10.09
C SER A 151 33.01 -0.08 -11.53
N ILE A 152 31.76 -0.12 -11.99
CA ILE A 152 31.38 0.17 -13.38
C ILE A 152 30.86 1.61 -13.48
N PRO A 153 31.52 2.50 -14.24
CA PRO A 153 31.01 3.85 -14.46
C PRO A 153 29.63 3.82 -15.14
N ARG A 154 28.66 4.56 -14.60
CA ARG A 154 27.28 4.57 -15.15
C ARG A 154 27.22 5.13 -16.57
N GLU A 155 28.14 6.04 -16.91
CA GLU A 155 28.31 6.58 -18.26
C GLU A 155 28.72 5.50 -19.26
N GLN A 156 29.53 4.51 -18.83
CA GLN A 156 29.86 3.36 -19.66
C GLN A 156 28.62 2.51 -19.94
N LEU A 157 27.80 2.26 -18.92
CA LEU A 157 26.54 1.52 -19.08
C LEU A 157 25.55 2.26 -19.99
N ALA A 158 25.47 3.59 -19.87
CA ALA A 158 24.63 4.41 -20.75
C ALA A 158 25.05 4.30 -22.22
N GLN A 159 26.36 4.25 -22.49
CA GLN A 159 26.87 4.08 -23.86
C GLN A 159 26.44 2.72 -24.44
N VAL A 160 26.59 1.64 -23.68
CA VAL A 160 26.16 0.29 -24.08
C VAL A 160 24.63 0.21 -24.24
N TYR A 161 23.88 0.86 -23.35
CA TYR A 161 22.43 0.98 -23.44
C TYR A 161 21.99 1.62 -24.77
N PHE A 162 22.65 2.71 -25.19
CA PHE A 162 22.36 3.36 -26.47
C PHE A 162 22.69 2.44 -27.65
N GLU A 163 23.85 1.78 -27.64
CA GLU A 163 24.27 0.87 -28.71
C GLU A 163 23.29 -0.28 -28.92
N ILE A 164 22.88 -0.94 -27.83
CA ILE A 164 21.87 -2.01 -27.87
C ILE A 164 20.53 -1.46 -28.37
N SER A 165 20.10 -0.30 -27.87
CA SER A 165 18.81 0.29 -28.25
C SER A 165 18.77 0.69 -29.72
N GLU A 166 19.83 1.30 -30.24
CA GLU A 166 19.96 1.69 -31.65
C GLU A 166 19.95 0.46 -32.56
N TYR A 167 20.65 -0.61 -32.16
CA TYR A 167 20.67 -1.87 -32.90
C TYR A 167 19.31 -2.58 -32.92
N LEU A 168 18.58 -2.57 -31.79
CA LEU A 168 17.26 -3.21 -31.67
C LEU A 168 16.13 -2.42 -32.34
N ASN A 169 16.24 -1.09 -32.43
CA ASN A 169 15.17 -0.21 -32.93
C ASN A 169 14.52 -0.68 -34.25
N PRO A 170 15.26 -0.92 -35.35
CA PRO A 170 14.64 -1.32 -36.62
C PRO A 170 13.87 -2.65 -36.50
N LYS A 171 14.38 -3.61 -35.71
CA LYS A 171 13.77 -4.93 -35.50
C LYS A 171 12.51 -4.82 -34.62
N MET A 172 12.57 -4.02 -33.55
CA MET A 172 11.48 -3.80 -32.60
C MET A 172 10.28 -3.08 -33.22
N LYS A 173 10.51 -2.12 -34.13
CA LYS A 173 9.44 -1.40 -34.83
C LYS A 173 8.52 -2.31 -35.62
N THR A 174 9.09 -3.35 -36.22
CA THR A 174 8.36 -4.32 -37.04
C THR A 174 7.84 -5.52 -36.25
N ASP A 175 8.32 -5.74 -35.02
CA ASP A 175 7.91 -6.89 -34.21
C ASP A 175 6.53 -6.65 -33.58
N GLU A 176 5.49 -7.23 -34.16
CA GLU A 176 4.13 -7.09 -33.66
C GLU A 176 3.89 -7.74 -32.29
N THR A 177 4.74 -8.65 -31.83
CA THR A 177 4.52 -9.41 -30.58
C THR A 177 4.86 -8.60 -29.32
N VAL A 178 5.69 -7.55 -29.44
CA VAL A 178 6.00 -6.64 -28.33
C VAL A 178 4.89 -5.60 -28.23
N LYS A 179 4.00 -5.65 -27.23
CA LYS A 179 2.90 -4.68 -27.07
C LYS A 179 2.77 -4.20 -25.62
N GLN A 180 2.19 -3.00 -25.44
CA GLN A 180 1.87 -2.47 -24.11
C GLN A 180 0.78 -3.30 -23.40
N THR A 181 -0.13 -3.90 -24.18
CA THR A 181 -1.21 -4.76 -23.69
C THR A 181 -0.96 -6.22 -24.05
N PHE A 182 -1.44 -7.15 -23.22
CA PHE A 182 -1.41 -8.57 -23.53
C PHE A 182 -2.26 -8.90 -24.77
N ALA A 183 -1.81 -9.88 -25.54
CA ALA A 183 -2.58 -10.43 -26.64
C ALA A 183 -3.83 -11.17 -26.13
N LEU A 184 -4.92 -11.04 -26.88
CA LEU A 184 -6.14 -11.83 -26.72
C LEU A 184 -5.99 -13.11 -27.54
N SER A 185 -6.31 -14.25 -26.95
CA SER A 185 -6.34 -15.54 -27.67
C SER A 185 -7.78 -15.95 -27.98
N ASP A 186 -7.96 -16.74 -29.04
CA ASP A 186 -9.29 -17.24 -29.44
C ASP A 186 -9.90 -18.13 -28.34
N GLU A 187 -9.05 -18.86 -27.59
CA GLU A 187 -9.47 -19.69 -26.46
C GLU A 187 -10.02 -18.86 -25.30
N GLU A 188 -9.43 -17.70 -25.02
CA GLU A 188 -9.89 -16.78 -23.98
C GLU A 188 -11.27 -16.20 -24.31
N GLU A 189 -11.48 -15.79 -25.56
CA GLU A 189 -12.77 -15.28 -26.02
C GLU A 189 -13.85 -16.37 -25.97
N SER A 190 -13.50 -17.58 -26.41
CA SER A 190 -14.37 -18.76 -26.32
C SER A 190 -14.74 -19.07 -24.86
N TYR A 191 -13.78 -19.04 -23.94
CA TYR A 191 -14.04 -19.30 -22.53
C TYR A 191 -14.85 -18.19 -21.87
N PHE A 192 -14.65 -16.93 -22.26
CA PHE A 192 -15.48 -15.81 -21.78
C PHE A 192 -16.95 -16.03 -22.09
N GLN A 193 -17.21 -16.46 -23.33
CA GLN A 193 -18.57 -16.73 -23.76
C GLN A 193 -19.15 -17.93 -23.00
N TYR A 194 -18.37 -18.99 -22.81
CA TYR A 194 -18.78 -20.12 -21.96
C TYR A 194 -19.09 -19.71 -20.52
N PHE A 195 -18.26 -18.87 -19.91
CA PHE A 195 -18.44 -18.37 -18.55
C PHE A 195 -19.74 -17.55 -18.45
N LYS A 196 -19.96 -16.62 -19.38
CA LYS A 196 -21.21 -15.84 -19.48
C LYS A 196 -22.43 -16.73 -19.66
N ASP A 197 -22.39 -17.65 -20.61
CA ASP A 197 -23.51 -18.57 -20.88
C ASP A 197 -23.81 -19.47 -19.67
N THR A 198 -22.78 -19.89 -18.94
CA THR A 198 -22.93 -20.71 -17.73
C THR A 198 -23.53 -19.91 -16.58
N LEU A 199 -23.08 -18.66 -16.40
CA LEU A 199 -23.66 -17.74 -15.42
C LEU A 199 -25.11 -17.37 -15.80
N ASP A 200 -25.38 -17.20 -17.09
CA ASP A 200 -26.70 -16.87 -17.62
C ASP A 200 -27.71 -18.00 -17.41
N ARG A 201 -27.27 -19.25 -17.62
CA ARG A 201 -28.08 -20.45 -17.38
C ARG A 201 -28.33 -20.73 -15.90
N ASN A 202 -27.31 -20.57 -15.05
CA ASN A 202 -27.38 -20.95 -13.64
C ASN A 202 -27.81 -19.78 -12.71
N GLY A 203 -27.76 -18.54 -13.18
CA GLY A 203 -28.01 -17.32 -12.40
C GLY A 203 -26.90 -16.97 -11.41
N GLN A 204 -26.13 -17.97 -10.95
CA GLN A 204 -24.94 -17.79 -10.13
C GLN A 204 -23.97 -18.96 -10.30
N VAL A 205 -22.68 -18.70 -10.12
CA VAL A 205 -21.60 -19.69 -10.10
C VAL A 205 -20.64 -19.35 -8.96
N TYR A 206 -19.85 -20.33 -8.52
CA TYR A 206 -18.78 -20.08 -7.56
C TYR A 206 -17.42 -20.31 -8.21
N VAL A 207 -16.54 -19.32 -8.13
CA VAL A 207 -15.19 -19.35 -8.71
C VAL A 207 -14.16 -19.51 -7.60
N MET A 208 -13.33 -20.54 -7.71
CA MET A 208 -12.27 -20.86 -6.77
C MET A 208 -10.92 -20.99 -7.48
N CYS A 209 -9.94 -20.20 -7.05
CA CYS A 209 -8.56 -20.26 -7.48
C CYS A 209 -7.73 -21.04 -6.45
N LEU A 210 -7.03 -22.07 -6.91
CA LEU A 210 -6.23 -22.98 -6.09
C LEU A 210 -4.87 -23.17 -6.74
N ASP A 211 -3.80 -23.01 -5.97
CA ASP A 211 -2.46 -23.41 -6.37
C ASP A 211 -2.15 -24.77 -5.75
N ILE A 212 -1.65 -25.69 -6.58
CA ILE A 212 -1.14 -26.99 -6.15
C ILE A 212 0.36 -27.01 -6.46
N ASN A 213 1.14 -26.73 -5.43
CA ASN A 213 2.60 -26.68 -5.51
C ASN A 213 3.15 -28.09 -5.44
N LEU A 214 3.91 -28.53 -6.44
CA LEU A 214 4.58 -29.84 -6.48
C LEU A 214 6.08 -29.62 -6.35
N TYR A 215 6.65 -30.03 -5.23
CA TYR A 215 8.07 -29.87 -4.95
C TYR A 215 8.91 -30.90 -5.73
N ALA A 216 10.12 -30.50 -6.11
CA ALA A 216 11.08 -31.40 -6.73
C ALA A 216 11.42 -32.57 -5.78
N PRO A 217 11.41 -33.83 -6.25
CA PRO A 217 11.98 -34.95 -5.50
C PRO A 217 13.48 -34.70 -5.29
N SER A 218 14.03 -35.04 -4.11
CA SER A 218 15.40 -34.71 -3.67
C SER A 218 16.50 -34.95 -4.73
N ASP A 219 17.41 -33.98 -4.84
CA ASP A 219 18.72 -33.87 -5.54
C ASP A 219 18.89 -34.31 -7.00
N ASP A 220 17.93 -34.99 -7.62
CA ASP A 220 18.14 -35.65 -8.93
C ASP A 220 17.46 -34.96 -10.13
N CYS A 221 17.10 -33.69 -9.99
CA CYS A 221 16.62 -32.90 -11.12
C CYS A 221 17.79 -32.16 -11.76
N SER A 222 18.31 -32.66 -12.88
CA SER A 222 19.15 -31.87 -13.81
C SER A 222 18.49 -30.49 -13.98
N ASN A 223 19.23 -29.38 -13.86
CA ASN A 223 18.77 -27.97 -13.93
C ASN A 223 17.83 -27.65 -15.12
N SER A 224 16.61 -28.20 -15.11
CA SER A 224 15.74 -28.37 -16.27
C SER A 224 14.31 -28.69 -15.84
N TYR A 225 13.38 -27.81 -16.21
CA TYR A 225 11.95 -28.02 -16.04
C TYR A 225 11.43 -29.20 -16.86
N THR A 226 12.07 -29.54 -17.97
CA THR A 226 11.70 -30.72 -18.78
C THR A 226 11.91 -32.02 -18.00
N SER A 227 13.06 -32.15 -17.32
CA SER A 227 13.34 -33.32 -16.49
C SER A 227 12.40 -33.39 -15.30
N LEU A 228 12.18 -32.25 -14.64
CA LEU A 228 11.24 -32.14 -13.52
C LEU A 228 9.81 -32.52 -13.92
N PHE A 229 9.33 -32.04 -15.07
CA PHE A 229 8.01 -32.39 -15.59
C PHE A 229 7.89 -33.87 -15.89
N LYS A 230 8.89 -34.51 -16.52
CA LYS A 230 8.87 -35.96 -16.79
C LYS A 230 8.67 -36.77 -15.50
N VAL A 231 9.32 -36.37 -14.41
CA VAL A 231 9.21 -37.03 -13.10
C VAL A 231 7.85 -36.77 -12.45
N LEU A 232 7.32 -35.55 -12.59
CA LEU A 232 6.04 -35.15 -11.97
C LEU A 232 4.81 -35.46 -12.81
N LYS A 233 4.95 -35.81 -14.10
CA LYS A 233 3.86 -35.96 -15.06
C LYS A 233 2.78 -36.92 -14.57
N GLY A 234 3.15 -38.10 -14.08
CA GLY A 234 2.19 -39.07 -13.55
C GLY A 234 1.39 -38.53 -12.37
N LYS A 235 2.02 -37.73 -11.49
CA LYS A 235 1.34 -37.08 -10.35
C LYS A 235 0.42 -35.97 -10.82
N ILE A 236 0.86 -35.16 -11.77
CA ILE A 236 0.05 -34.10 -12.39
C ILE A 236 -1.20 -34.71 -13.04
N ASP A 237 -1.05 -35.79 -13.81
CA ASP A 237 -2.16 -36.48 -14.45
C ASP A 237 -3.14 -37.10 -13.45
N ALA A 238 -2.65 -37.66 -12.34
CA ALA A 238 -3.50 -38.13 -11.24
C ALA A 238 -4.29 -36.98 -10.59
N ILE A 239 -3.62 -35.87 -10.26
CA ILE A 239 -4.26 -34.67 -9.69
C ILE A 239 -5.35 -34.12 -10.62
N ARG A 240 -5.08 -34.08 -11.94
CA ARG A 240 -6.08 -33.69 -12.95
C ARG A 240 -7.33 -34.57 -12.89
N GLN A 241 -7.16 -35.89 -12.77
CA GLN A 241 -8.27 -36.81 -12.64
C GLN A 241 -9.06 -36.58 -11.35
N LEU A 242 -8.37 -36.34 -10.22
CA LEU A 242 -9.01 -36.04 -8.93
C LEU A 242 -9.83 -34.74 -8.98
N ILE A 243 -9.29 -33.68 -9.59
CA ILE A 243 -10.01 -32.41 -9.79
C ILE A 243 -11.26 -32.66 -10.63
N ALA A 244 -11.16 -33.39 -11.73
CA ALA A 244 -12.29 -33.70 -12.60
C ALA A 244 -13.41 -34.51 -11.92
N GLN A 245 -13.09 -35.24 -10.85
CA GLN A 245 -14.03 -36.00 -10.02
C GLN A 245 -14.60 -35.20 -8.83
N THR A 246 -14.30 -33.90 -8.73
CA THR A 246 -14.84 -33.06 -7.66
C THR A 246 -16.34 -32.84 -7.88
N GLU A 247 -17.14 -33.09 -6.84
CA GLU A 247 -18.59 -32.93 -6.91
C GLU A 247 -18.99 -31.49 -7.24
N ASN A 248 -20.06 -31.33 -8.04
CA ASN A 248 -20.64 -30.04 -8.45
C ASN A 248 -19.72 -29.13 -9.29
N LEU A 249 -18.54 -29.59 -9.70
CA LEU A 249 -17.65 -28.89 -10.62
C LEU A 249 -18.30 -28.82 -12.01
N GLN A 250 -18.42 -27.62 -12.56
CA GLN A 250 -18.98 -27.37 -13.91
C GLN A 250 -17.89 -27.31 -14.97
N SER A 251 -16.79 -26.67 -14.62
CA SER A 251 -15.61 -26.60 -15.46
C SER A 251 -14.40 -26.26 -14.62
N TYR A 252 -13.24 -26.54 -15.16
CA TYR A 252 -11.99 -26.12 -14.58
C TYR A 252 -11.01 -25.70 -15.67
N LEU A 253 -10.12 -24.77 -15.32
CA LEU A 253 -8.95 -24.37 -16.10
C LEU A 253 -7.69 -24.77 -15.32
N LEU A 254 -6.69 -25.33 -16.00
CA LEU A 254 -5.42 -25.71 -15.39
C LEU A 254 -4.26 -25.11 -16.17
N LYS A 255 -3.24 -24.67 -15.44
CA LYS A 255 -2.00 -24.17 -16.04
C LYS A 255 -0.81 -24.55 -15.20
N LEU A 256 0.25 -25.04 -15.84
CA LEU A 256 1.54 -25.20 -15.19
C LEU A 256 2.30 -23.89 -15.22
N GLU A 257 2.74 -23.46 -14.05
CA GLU A 257 3.51 -22.24 -13.84
C GLU A 257 4.81 -22.56 -13.09
N PRO A 258 5.88 -21.77 -13.30
CA PRO A 258 7.11 -21.95 -12.55
C PRO A 258 6.91 -21.56 -11.07
N MET A 259 7.42 -22.39 -10.18
CA MET A 259 7.41 -22.11 -8.74
C MET A 259 8.57 -21.23 -8.31
N GLN A 260 8.40 -20.61 -7.13
CA GLN A 260 9.48 -19.89 -6.48
C GLN A 260 10.63 -20.83 -6.08
N GLU A 261 10.28 -21.97 -5.50
CA GLU A 261 11.22 -23.04 -5.15
C GLU A 261 11.32 -24.06 -6.29
N ALA A 262 12.32 -24.94 -6.25
CA ALA A 262 12.44 -26.05 -7.18
C ALA A 262 11.18 -26.93 -7.18
N GLY A 263 10.39 -26.84 -8.25
CA GLY A 263 9.05 -27.42 -8.32
C GLY A 263 8.22 -26.90 -9.50
N LEU A 264 7.00 -27.43 -9.62
CA LEU A 264 5.99 -27.00 -10.59
C LEU A 264 4.70 -26.64 -9.86
N ASN A 265 4.10 -25.50 -10.20
CA ASN A 265 2.80 -25.13 -9.67
C ASN A 265 1.73 -25.45 -10.70
N LEU A 266 0.72 -26.21 -10.29
CA LEU A 266 -0.51 -26.39 -11.05
C LEU A 266 -1.54 -25.36 -10.56
N HIS A 267 -1.63 -24.24 -11.28
CA HIS A 267 -2.61 -23.19 -11.03
C HIS A 267 -3.98 -23.63 -11.57
N CYS A 268 -4.99 -23.61 -10.71
CA CYS A 268 -6.32 -24.11 -11.01
C CYS A 268 -7.36 -22.99 -10.85
N ILE A 269 -8.24 -22.84 -11.84
CA ILE A 269 -9.50 -22.09 -11.69
C ILE A 269 -10.66 -23.07 -11.77
N LEU A 270 -11.38 -23.23 -10.67
CA LEU A 270 -12.48 -24.16 -10.51
C LEU A 270 -13.81 -23.40 -10.49
N MET A 271 -14.72 -23.73 -11.40
CA MET A 271 -16.06 -23.14 -11.43
C MET A 271 -17.10 -24.18 -11.02
N PHE A 272 -17.87 -23.88 -9.98
CA PHE A 272 -18.89 -24.76 -9.42
C PHE A 272 -20.30 -24.24 -9.67
N ASN A 273 -21.24 -25.17 -9.85
CA ASN A 273 -22.66 -24.85 -9.80
C ASN A 273 -23.11 -24.80 -8.35
N CYS A 274 -23.52 -23.62 -7.89
CA CYS A 274 -23.97 -23.44 -6.52
C CYS A 274 -25.45 -23.09 -6.52
N LYS A 275 -26.31 -24.11 -6.45
CA LYS A 275 -27.73 -23.90 -6.12
C LYS A 275 -27.97 -23.74 -4.60
N HIS A 276 -26.98 -24.07 -3.76
CA HIS A 276 -27.08 -24.08 -2.30
C HIS A 276 -26.23 -22.99 -1.63
N LEU A 277 -26.67 -22.56 -0.44
CA LEU A 277 -26.11 -21.41 0.31
C LEU A 277 -24.77 -21.69 1.03
N ASN A 278 -24.30 -22.93 1.10
CA ASN A 278 -23.12 -23.32 1.88
C ASN A 278 -22.04 -23.97 0.98
N PHE A 279 -21.28 -23.15 0.26
CA PHE A 279 -20.06 -23.59 -0.43
C PHE A 279 -18.85 -23.38 0.50
N SER A 280 -18.03 -24.41 0.72
CA SER A 280 -16.86 -24.36 1.61
C SER A 280 -15.59 -24.62 0.81
N GLU A 281 -14.79 -23.57 0.60
CA GLU A 281 -13.47 -23.68 -0.07
C GLU A 281 -12.55 -24.63 0.70
N ASP A 282 -12.47 -24.50 2.03
CA ASP A 282 -11.66 -25.36 2.89
C ASP A 282 -12.15 -26.81 2.86
N GLY A 283 -13.47 -27.02 2.69
CA GLY A 283 -14.05 -28.35 2.53
C GLY A 283 -13.60 -29.02 1.23
N ILE A 284 -13.59 -28.28 0.11
CA ILE A 284 -13.09 -28.78 -1.18
C ILE A 284 -11.59 -29.07 -1.10
N ILE A 285 -10.80 -28.17 -0.50
CA ILE A 285 -9.36 -28.38 -0.31
C ILE A 285 -9.10 -29.61 0.54
N ALA A 286 -9.79 -29.77 1.66
CA ALA A 286 -9.63 -30.94 2.54
C ALA A 286 -10.01 -32.26 1.84
N GLN A 287 -11.05 -32.25 0.99
CA GLN A 287 -11.42 -33.42 0.20
C GLN A 287 -10.36 -33.77 -0.85
N LEU A 288 -9.84 -32.77 -1.58
CA LEU A 288 -8.76 -32.96 -2.54
C LEU A 288 -7.48 -33.44 -1.86
N ASP A 289 -7.09 -32.80 -0.76
CA ASP A 289 -5.92 -33.18 0.06
C ASP A 289 -6.02 -34.64 0.52
N LYS A 290 -7.19 -35.05 1.03
CA LYS A 290 -7.43 -36.43 1.45
C LYS A 290 -7.28 -37.42 0.29
N LYS A 291 -7.80 -37.10 -0.90
CA LYS A 291 -7.66 -37.95 -2.09
C LYS A 291 -6.22 -38.00 -2.59
N MET A 292 -5.54 -36.85 -2.63
CA MET A 292 -4.13 -36.76 -3.05
C MET A 292 -3.20 -37.55 -2.14
N LYS A 293 -3.43 -37.56 -0.81
CA LYS A 293 -2.66 -38.40 0.14
C LYS A 293 -2.80 -39.91 -0.10
N GLN A 294 -3.82 -40.34 -0.85
CA GLN A 294 -4.03 -41.75 -1.20
C GLN A 294 -3.34 -42.13 -2.51
N GLU A 295 -2.87 -41.15 -3.28
CA GLU A 295 -2.15 -41.39 -4.53
C GLU A 295 -0.69 -41.78 -4.27
N ALA A 296 -0.22 -42.80 -4.99
CA ALA A 296 1.15 -43.29 -4.84
C ALA A 296 2.18 -42.20 -5.20
N GLY A 297 3.08 -41.89 -4.27
CA GLY A 297 4.15 -40.92 -4.47
C GLY A 297 3.79 -39.46 -4.17
N LEU A 298 2.55 -39.17 -3.73
CA LEU A 298 2.15 -37.88 -3.17
C LEU A 298 2.12 -37.96 -1.64
N SER A 299 3.22 -37.62 -0.99
CA SER A 299 3.29 -37.42 0.46
C SER A 299 3.04 -35.95 0.83
N ALA A 300 2.73 -35.68 2.10
CA ALA A 300 2.53 -34.32 2.60
C ALA A 300 3.75 -33.39 2.44
N GLU A 301 4.94 -33.96 2.23
CA GLU A 301 6.19 -33.20 2.00
C GLU A 301 6.42 -32.91 0.51
N SER A 302 5.70 -33.58 -0.39
CA SER A 302 5.88 -33.49 -1.84
C SER A 302 4.97 -32.46 -2.51
N TYR A 303 3.97 -31.95 -1.81
CA TYR A 303 3.07 -30.92 -2.33
C TYR A 303 2.49 -30.01 -1.24
N ASP A 304 2.01 -28.83 -1.66
CA ASP A 304 1.23 -27.90 -0.84
C ASP A 304 0.00 -27.41 -1.62
N LEU A 305 -1.11 -27.18 -0.90
CA LEU A 305 -2.37 -26.67 -1.44
C LEU A 305 -2.64 -25.27 -0.90
N LYS A 306 -2.59 -24.28 -1.78
CA LYS A 306 -2.73 -22.87 -1.39
C LYS A 306 -3.99 -22.25 -1.96
N ASN A 307 -4.88 -21.82 -1.06
CA ASN A 307 -6.10 -21.11 -1.43
C ASN A 307 -5.79 -19.69 -1.92
N TRP A 308 -5.79 -19.50 -3.24
CA TRP A 308 -5.51 -18.20 -3.86
C TRP A 308 -6.68 -17.22 -3.73
N ASN A 309 -7.91 -17.70 -3.48
CA ASN A 309 -9.04 -16.80 -3.24
C ASN A 309 -8.80 -15.89 -2.02
N LYS A 310 -8.17 -16.42 -0.97
CA LYS A 310 -7.82 -15.61 0.22
C LYS A 310 -6.90 -14.45 -0.18
N HIS A 311 -5.88 -14.73 -1.00
CA HIS A 311 -4.97 -13.70 -1.50
C HIS A 311 -5.68 -12.64 -2.35
N LEU A 312 -6.50 -13.06 -3.32
CA LEU A 312 -7.24 -12.12 -4.17
C LEU A 312 -8.22 -11.23 -3.38
N ARG A 313 -8.85 -11.78 -2.33
CA ARG A 313 -9.73 -11.02 -1.44
C ARG A 313 -8.99 -10.01 -0.57
N ASP A 314 -7.83 -10.39 -0.04
CA ASP A 314 -7.07 -9.57 0.91
C ASP A 314 -6.28 -8.44 0.22
N TYR A 315 -5.80 -8.66 -1.01
CA TYR A 315 -4.83 -7.76 -1.67
C TYR A 315 -5.33 -7.07 -2.94
N HIS A 316 -6.45 -7.51 -3.54
CA HIS A 316 -6.97 -6.95 -4.80
C HIS A 316 -8.43 -6.52 -4.71
N HIS A 317 -9.37 -7.46 -4.78
CA HIS A 317 -10.79 -7.13 -4.74
C HIS A 317 -11.61 -8.28 -4.16
N SER A 318 -12.39 -8.00 -3.11
CA SER A 318 -13.15 -9.02 -2.36
C SER A 318 -14.15 -9.81 -3.21
N ASN A 319 -14.57 -9.24 -4.35
CA ASN A 319 -15.57 -9.83 -5.25
C ASN A 319 -14.97 -10.48 -6.51
N ALA A 320 -13.64 -10.57 -6.65
CA ALA A 320 -13.01 -11.21 -7.81
C ALA A 320 -13.19 -12.74 -7.82
N VAL A 321 -13.50 -13.32 -6.67
CA VAL A 321 -13.61 -14.77 -6.46
C VAL A 321 -14.77 -15.09 -5.52
N GLY A 322 -15.15 -16.36 -5.45
CA GLY A 322 -16.28 -16.82 -4.67
C GLY A 322 -17.58 -16.77 -5.47
N LEU A 323 -18.69 -16.39 -4.82
CA LEU A 323 -20.02 -16.44 -5.44
C LEU A 323 -20.24 -15.27 -6.41
N ILE A 324 -20.23 -15.58 -7.70
CA ILE A 324 -20.54 -14.65 -8.79
C ILE A 324 -22.01 -14.80 -9.17
N LYS A 325 -22.76 -13.70 -9.10
CA LYS A 325 -24.21 -13.67 -9.37
C LYS A 325 -24.54 -12.82 -10.57
N LYS A 326 -25.51 -13.28 -11.36
CA LYS A 326 -26.19 -12.49 -12.38
C LYS A 326 -27.16 -11.52 -11.70
N GLY A 327 -27.20 -10.27 -12.15
CA GLY A 327 -28.20 -9.29 -11.71
C GLY A 327 -27.69 -7.85 -11.65
N LYS A 328 -28.64 -6.91 -11.68
CA LYS A 328 -28.41 -5.47 -11.62
C LYS A 328 -27.64 -5.11 -10.33
N GLY A 329 -26.44 -4.55 -10.47
CA GLY A 329 -25.54 -4.23 -9.36
C GLY A 329 -24.40 -5.24 -9.09
N ASN A 330 -24.34 -6.37 -9.80
CA ASN A 330 -23.23 -7.35 -9.70
C ASN A 330 -22.26 -7.32 -10.90
N GLU A 331 -22.41 -6.34 -11.79
CA GLU A 331 -21.57 -6.15 -12.99
C GLU A 331 -20.09 -5.97 -12.62
N LEU A 332 -19.81 -5.30 -11.50
CA LEU A 332 -18.45 -5.13 -10.98
C LEU A 332 -17.82 -6.46 -10.55
N SER A 333 -18.57 -7.35 -9.90
CA SER A 333 -18.04 -8.67 -9.50
C SER A 333 -17.69 -9.53 -10.71
N LEU A 334 -18.50 -9.45 -11.77
CA LEU A 334 -18.22 -10.10 -13.05
C LEU A 334 -16.94 -9.54 -13.67
N TYR A 335 -16.83 -8.20 -13.72
CA TYR A 335 -15.63 -7.51 -14.22
C TYR A 335 -14.38 -7.90 -13.44
N TYR A 336 -14.41 -7.81 -12.10
CA TYR A 336 -13.25 -8.10 -11.27
C TYR A 336 -12.85 -9.58 -11.32
N CYS A 337 -13.83 -10.48 -11.39
CA CYS A 337 -13.56 -11.89 -11.58
C CYS A 337 -12.85 -12.12 -12.91
N TRP A 338 -13.36 -11.53 -13.99
CA TRP A 338 -12.70 -11.62 -15.28
C TRP A 338 -11.28 -11.03 -15.25
N TYR A 339 -11.14 -9.80 -14.74
CA TYR A 339 -9.90 -9.04 -14.75
C TYR A 339 -8.78 -9.67 -13.91
N TRP A 340 -9.08 -10.07 -12.68
CA TRP A 340 -8.06 -10.55 -11.73
C TRP A 340 -7.83 -12.06 -11.79
N VAL A 341 -8.81 -12.84 -12.21
CA VAL A 341 -8.71 -14.32 -12.24
C VAL A 341 -8.42 -14.79 -13.66
N TYR A 342 -9.37 -14.59 -14.57
CA TYR A 342 -9.30 -15.18 -15.91
C TYR A 342 -8.27 -14.47 -16.79
N SER A 343 -8.26 -13.14 -16.82
CA SER A 343 -7.27 -12.39 -17.59
C SER A 343 -5.85 -12.62 -17.09
N TYR A 344 -5.63 -12.83 -15.78
CA TYR A 344 -4.34 -13.27 -15.26
C TYR A 344 -3.95 -14.61 -15.86
N PHE A 345 -4.83 -15.61 -15.73
CA PHE A 345 -4.61 -16.97 -16.21
C PHE A 345 -4.23 -17.02 -17.70
N PHE A 346 -4.94 -16.28 -18.56
CA PHE A 346 -4.63 -16.27 -20.00
C PHE A 346 -3.40 -15.44 -20.38
N SER A 347 -2.95 -14.52 -19.51
CA SER A 347 -1.86 -13.59 -19.85
C SER A 347 -0.53 -13.93 -19.19
N VAL A 348 -0.50 -14.80 -18.17
CA VAL A 348 0.69 -15.13 -17.38
C VAL A 348 1.87 -15.59 -18.25
N ASP A 349 1.61 -16.44 -19.26
CA ASP A 349 2.63 -17.01 -20.13
C ASP A 349 3.30 -15.98 -21.06
N GLN A 350 2.68 -14.81 -21.23
CA GLN A 350 3.24 -13.70 -22.00
C GLN A 350 4.30 -12.92 -21.20
N VAL A 351 4.51 -13.24 -19.92
CA VAL A 351 5.55 -12.66 -19.07
C VAL A 351 6.54 -13.72 -18.58
N ILE A 352 6.03 -14.86 -18.12
CA ILE A 352 6.84 -15.98 -17.65
C ILE A 352 6.07 -17.28 -17.91
N SER A 353 6.72 -18.24 -18.55
CA SER A 353 6.11 -19.53 -18.89
C SER A 353 7.11 -20.67 -18.76
N LEU A 354 6.59 -21.88 -18.96
CA LEU A 354 7.38 -23.10 -19.00
C LEU A 354 7.42 -23.60 -20.45
N ASN A 355 8.63 -23.75 -20.98
CA ASN A 355 8.91 -24.32 -22.28
C ASN A 355 9.46 -25.73 -22.10
N ILE A 356 8.56 -26.69 -21.96
CA ILE A 356 8.86 -28.07 -21.57
C ILE A 356 8.64 -29.02 -22.74
N ASP A 357 9.62 -29.88 -23.03
CA ASP A 357 9.45 -30.91 -24.06
C ASP A 357 8.38 -31.93 -23.66
N GLY A 358 7.42 -32.16 -24.56
CA GLY A 358 6.32 -33.11 -24.33
C GLY A 358 5.20 -32.57 -23.43
N TYR A 359 5.20 -31.27 -23.18
CA TYR A 359 4.09 -30.52 -22.58
C TYR A 359 3.56 -29.50 -23.60
N ASN A 360 2.26 -29.52 -23.87
CA ASN A 360 1.60 -28.48 -24.63
C ASN A 360 0.71 -27.69 -23.67
N SER A 361 1.00 -26.41 -23.48
CA SER A 361 0.21 -25.53 -22.60
C SER A 361 -1.26 -25.46 -23.00
N ASN A 362 -1.58 -25.73 -24.27
CA ASN A 362 -2.96 -25.75 -24.79
C ASN A 362 -3.75 -27.02 -24.40
N ASP A 363 -3.10 -28.11 -23.99
CA ASP A 363 -3.79 -29.37 -23.64
C ASP A 363 -4.56 -29.26 -22.30
N ASP A 364 -4.28 -28.23 -21.50
CA ASP A 364 -4.77 -28.12 -20.12
C ASP A 364 -5.78 -26.99 -19.89
N ILE A 365 -6.05 -26.18 -20.92
CA ILE A 365 -6.71 -24.89 -20.68
C ILE A 365 -8.14 -25.09 -20.23
N PHE A 366 -8.94 -25.98 -20.82
CA PHE A 366 -10.38 -26.00 -20.54
C PHE A 366 -11.04 -27.38 -20.68
N LYS A 367 -11.73 -27.81 -19.62
CA LYS A 367 -12.68 -28.94 -19.71
C LYS A 367 -14.05 -28.54 -19.18
N ALA A 368 -15.04 -28.50 -20.08
CA ALA A 368 -16.45 -28.40 -19.71
C ALA A 368 -17.00 -29.78 -19.38
N HIS A 369 -17.60 -29.96 -18.20
CA HIS A 369 -18.35 -31.18 -17.93
C HIS A 369 -19.67 -31.12 -18.71
N SER A 370 -19.87 -32.09 -19.62
CA SER A 370 -21.12 -32.21 -20.37
C SER A 370 -22.31 -32.31 -19.40
N ASN A 371 -23.34 -31.51 -19.65
CA ASN A 371 -24.60 -31.51 -18.90
C ASN A 371 -25.33 -32.86 -19.05
N LYS A 372 -24.90 -33.89 -18.30
CA LYS A 372 -25.80 -34.99 -17.98
C LYS A 372 -26.63 -34.57 -16.78
N SER A 373 -27.88 -34.20 -17.09
CA SER A 373 -28.99 -34.10 -16.17
C SER A 373 -28.96 -35.24 -15.14
N LEU A 374 -28.48 -34.96 -13.93
CA LEU A 374 -28.72 -35.79 -12.77
C LEU A 374 -29.88 -35.18 -12.00
N MET A 375 -31.06 -35.74 -12.25
CA MET A 375 -32.23 -35.60 -11.37
C MET A 375 -31.86 -36.07 -9.95
N PRO A 376 -32.46 -35.48 -8.91
CA PRO A 376 -32.12 -35.77 -7.53
C PRO A 376 -32.68 -37.14 -7.13
N GLN A 377 -31.81 -38.07 -6.78
CA GLN A 377 -32.19 -39.23 -5.98
C GLN A 377 -31.73 -39.01 -4.55
N GLY A 378 -32.71 -39.04 -3.65
CA GLY A 378 -32.50 -38.86 -2.24
C GLY A 378 -31.62 -39.96 -1.64
N ALA A 379 -30.76 -39.54 -0.74
CA ALA A 379 -30.41 -40.31 0.44
C ALA A 379 -30.50 -39.35 1.62
N LEU A 380 -31.55 -39.57 2.41
CA LEU A 380 -31.68 -39.07 3.76
C LEU A 380 -30.59 -39.72 4.62
N LEU A 381 -30.18 -38.99 5.67
CA LEU A 381 -29.29 -39.36 6.79
C LEU A 381 -27.80 -39.02 6.53
N GLN A 382 -27.10 -38.27 7.39
CA GLN A 382 -27.22 -38.26 8.84
C GLN A 382 -26.58 -37.01 9.49
N LYS A 383 -27.33 -36.42 10.42
CA LYS A 383 -26.95 -35.71 11.66
C LYS A 383 -25.89 -34.60 11.62
N ASP A 384 -26.39 -33.40 11.93
CA ASP A 384 -25.66 -32.34 12.62
C ASP A 384 -24.70 -32.89 13.68
N ILE A 385 -23.41 -32.88 13.38
CA ILE A 385 -22.39 -32.77 14.42
C ILE A 385 -22.29 -31.29 14.70
N THR A 386 -22.98 -30.82 15.74
CA THR A 386 -22.79 -29.46 16.27
C THR A 386 -21.35 -29.30 16.73
N LYS A 387 -20.47 -28.87 15.83
CA LYS A 387 -19.09 -28.49 16.14
C LYS A 387 -19.15 -27.30 17.11
N GLN A 388 -18.48 -27.42 18.25
CA GLN A 388 -18.31 -26.29 19.15
C GLN A 388 -17.43 -25.25 18.45
N ILE A 389 -17.89 -24.01 18.40
CA ILE A 389 -17.23 -22.92 17.65
C ILE A 389 -16.44 -22.07 18.62
N THR A 390 -15.22 -21.71 18.25
CA THR A 390 -14.37 -20.76 19.01
C THR A 390 -14.59 -19.32 18.55
N PHE A 391 -14.12 -18.34 19.31
CA PHE A 391 -14.16 -16.94 18.86
C PHE A 391 -13.30 -16.70 17.63
N ASP A 392 -12.18 -17.42 17.47
CA ASP A 392 -11.34 -17.35 16.27
C ASP A 392 -12.05 -17.88 15.01
N GLU A 393 -12.79 -18.98 15.14
CA GLU A 393 -13.67 -19.48 14.07
C GLU A 393 -14.82 -18.49 13.77
N LEU A 394 -15.37 -17.79 14.76
CA LEU A 394 -16.38 -16.75 14.54
C LEU A 394 -15.79 -15.50 13.85
N LEU A 395 -14.57 -15.11 14.20
CA LEU A 395 -13.81 -14.00 13.62
C LEU A 395 -13.56 -14.22 12.12
N THR A 396 -13.22 -15.44 11.73
CA THR A 396 -12.98 -15.84 10.33
C THR A 396 -14.28 -15.94 9.52
N LEU A 397 -15.40 -16.36 10.14
CA LEU A 397 -16.72 -16.48 9.49
C LEU A 397 -17.50 -15.17 9.40
N SER A 398 -17.17 -14.16 10.21
CA SER A 398 -17.90 -12.89 10.21
C SER A 398 -17.65 -12.08 8.93
N LYS A 399 -18.69 -11.93 8.10
CA LYS A 399 -18.69 -10.99 6.97
C LYS A 399 -18.68 -9.55 7.49
N CYS A 400 -17.51 -9.03 7.84
CA CYS A 400 -17.33 -7.64 8.30
C CYS A 400 -17.43 -6.60 7.17
N ASN A 401 -18.35 -6.79 6.22
CA ASN A 401 -18.59 -5.85 5.10
C ASN A 401 -19.67 -4.81 5.41
N LYS A 402 -20.21 -4.76 6.64
CA LYS A 402 -21.04 -3.62 7.05
C LYS A 402 -20.10 -2.53 7.51
N SER A 403 -20.10 -1.40 6.78
CA SER A 403 -19.36 -0.22 7.20
C SER A 403 -19.67 0.10 8.66
N TYR A 404 -18.65 0.24 9.50
CA TYR A 404 -18.85 0.68 10.88
C TYR A 404 -19.34 2.13 10.85
N ASP A 405 -20.66 2.34 10.89
CA ASP A 405 -21.24 3.67 11.03
C ASP A 405 -21.06 4.17 12.47
N CYS A 406 -20.87 5.49 12.62
CA CYS A 406 -20.74 6.16 13.90
C CYS A 406 -22.05 6.86 14.34
N GLN A 407 -23.16 6.63 13.63
CA GLN A 407 -24.42 7.37 13.83
C GLN A 407 -25.07 7.12 15.20
N HIS A 408 -24.73 6.00 15.86
CA HIS A 408 -25.16 5.70 17.23
C HIS A 408 -24.45 6.54 18.29
N LEU A 409 -23.33 7.17 17.95
CA LEU A 409 -22.57 7.98 18.88
C LEU A 409 -23.17 9.39 19.00
N PRO A 410 -22.99 10.08 20.13
CA PRO A 410 -23.30 11.49 20.23
C PRO A 410 -22.59 12.31 19.14
N GLN A 411 -23.21 13.41 18.68
CA GLN A 411 -22.66 14.26 17.61
C GLN A 411 -21.22 14.70 17.88
N ILE A 412 -20.86 14.92 19.14
CA ILE A 412 -19.50 15.33 19.52
C ILE A 412 -18.45 14.26 19.24
N ALA A 413 -18.80 12.99 19.44
CA ALA A 413 -17.93 11.85 19.12
C ALA A 413 -17.89 11.60 17.61
N GLN A 414 -19.00 11.82 16.89
CA GLN A 414 -19.00 11.79 15.43
C GLN A 414 -18.06 12.86 14.84
N ASN A 415 -18.19 14.11 15.29
CA ASN A 415 -17.32 15.20 14.86
C ASN A 415 -15.85 14.92 15.16
N TYR A 416 -15.56 14.30 16.30
CA TYR A 416 -14.21 13.86 16.66
C TYR A 416 -13.69 12.79 15.70
N LEU A 417 -14.48 11.75 15.42
CA LEU A 417 -14.11 10.67 14.49
C LEU A 417 -13.92 11.20 13.05
N ASP A 418 -14.66 12.21 12.62
CA ASP A 418 -14.42 12.88 11.35
C ASP A 418 -13.03 13.55 11.32
N LYS A 419 -12.53 14.03 12.47
CA LYS A 419 -11.15 14.57 12.57
C LYS A 419 -10.11 13.46 12.61
N VAL A 420 -10.40 12.33 13.26
CA VAL A 420 -9.53 11.14 13.22
C VAL A 420 -9.34 10.68 11.77
N ALA A 421 -10.42 10.62 10.99
CA ALA A 421 -10.38 10.23 9.59
C ALA A 421 -9.48 11.15 8.74
N LEU A 422 -9.37 12.43 9.10
CA LEU A 422 -8.41 13.34 8.47
C LEU A 422 -6.96 12.96 8.80
N MET A 423 -6.67 12.48 10.01
CA MET A 423 -5.30 12.11 10.40
C MET A 423 -4.86 10.79 9.78
N ASP A 424 -5.81 9.91 9.49
CA ASP A 424 -5.56 8.61 8.88
C ASP A 424 -5.16 8.67 7.40
N LEU A 425 -5.38 9.80 6.72
CA LEU A 425 -4.97 9.98 5.32
C LEU A 425 -3.45 9.82 5.10
N ARG A 426 -2.63 9.92 6.16
CA ARG A 426 -1.18 9.70 6.10
C ARG A 426 -0.75 8.23 5.99
N SER A 427 -1.58 7.29 6.45
CA SER A 427 -1.21 5.86 6.45
C SER A 427 -1.40 5.18 5.08
N VAL A 428 -2.02 5.90 4.13
CA VAL A 428 -2.16 5.47 2.74
C VAL A 428 -0.93 5.92 1.95
N LEU A 429 0.17 5.18 2.04
CA LEU A 429 1.21 5.23 1.00
C LEU A 429 0.62 4.72 -0.33
N PRO A 430 1.05 5.29 -1.47
CA PRO A 430 0.25 6.18 -2.31
C PRO A 430 -1.05 5.53 -2.86
N PRO A 431 -2.09 6.32 -3.20
CA PRO A 431 -3.28 5.79 -3.85
C PRO A 431 -2.96 5.40 -5.31
N PRO A 432 -3.43 4.23 -5.82
CA PRO A 432 -3.88 4.20 -7.19
C PRO A 432 -5.21 4.96 -7.24
N ILE A 433 -5.32 5.80 -8.27
CA ILE A 433 -6.51 6.57 -8.60
C ILE A 433 -7.71 5.61 -8.71
N SER A 434 -8.59 5.65 -7.71
CA SER A 434 -10.00 5.32 -7.89
C SER A 434 -10.78 6.58 -7.56
N HIS A 435 -11.04 7.38 -8.60
CA HIS A 435 -12.14 8.31 -8.54
C HIS A 435 -13.42 7.50 -8.43
N LYS A 436 -14.11 7.69 -7.30
CA LYS A 436 -15.35 7.01 -6.86
C LYS A 436 -15.10 5.76 -6.03
N ASP A 437 -14.51 5.91 -4.85
CA ASP A 437 -15.04 5.17 -3.71
C ASP A 437 -14.80 5.90 -2.39
N LYS A 438 -15.76 5.67 -1.48
CA LYS A 438 -15.83 6.25 -0.14
C LYS A 438 -14.50 6.00 0.60
N ILE A 439 -14.03 7.02 1.31
CA ILE A 439 -12.93 7.01 2.29
C ILE A 439 -12.74 5.61 2.90
N PRO A 440 -11.53 5.00 2.90
CA PRO A 440 -11.30 3.68 3.47
C PRO A 440 -11.64 3.69 4.97
N ARG A 441 -12.76 3.08 5.35
CA ARG A 441 -13.23 2.98 6.76
C ARG A 441 -12.52 1.86 7.53
N SER A 442 -11.21 1.69 7.40
CA SER A 442 -10.47 0.60 8.06
C SER A 442 -9.01 0.91 8.40
N SER A 443 -8.66 2.15 8.73
CA SER A 443 -7.41 2.43 9.45
C SER A 443 -7.51 1.89 10.88
N LEU A 444 -6.44 1.27 11.38
CA LEU A 444 -6.40 0.72 12.75
C LEU A 444 -6.68 1.80 13.80
N LEU A 445 -6.14 3.01 13.59
CA LEU A 445 -6.38 4.17 14.46
C LEU A 445 -7.88 4.52 14.54
N TYR A 446 -8.58 4.64 13.40
CA TYR A 446 -10.01 4.90 13.39
C TYR A 446 -10.82 3.81 14.12
N LEU A 447 -10.49 2.53 13.92
CA LEU A 447 -11.18 1.42 14.58
C LEU A 447 -10.97 1.44 16.10
N MET A 448 -9.76 1.76 16.57
CA MET A 448 -9.46 1.93 18.00
C MET A 448 -10.28 3.07 18.60
N GLU A 449 -10.29 4.23 17.94
CA GLU A 449 -11.05 5.40 18.38
C GLU A 449 -12.55 5.12 18.40
N LEU A 450 -13.08 4.52 17.33
CA LEU A 450 -14.49 4.15 17.23
C LEU A 450 -14.89 3.13 18.31
N PHE A 451 -14.02 2.17 18.61
CA PHE A 451 -14.24 1.18 19.66
C PHE A 451 -14.32 1.85 21.03
N CYS A 452 -13.33 2.69 21.37
CA CYS A 452 -13.30 3.40 22.64
C CYS A 452 -14.52 4.32 22.83
N GLU A 453 -14.88 5.12 21.81
CA GLU A 453 -16.05 6.00 21.86
C GLU A 453 -17.38 5.22 21.95
N THR A 454 -17.45 4.06 21.30
CA THR A 454 -18.62 3.17 21.43
C THR A 454 -18.69 2.55 22.83
N LEU A 455 -17.57 2.05 23.36
CA LEU A 455 -17.53 1.41 24.68
C LEU A 455 -17.92 2.38 25.81
N LYS A 456 -17.58 3.67 25.69
CA LYS A 456 -18.02 4.72 26.64
C LYS A 456 -19.54 4.83 26.70
N THR A 457 -20.23 4.70 25.57
CA THR A 457 -21.67 5.01 25.43
C THR A 457 -22.60 3.81 25.61
N VAL A 458 -22.16 2.60 25.28
CA VAL A 458 -22.99 1.39 25.38
C VAL A 458 -22.53 0.43 26.49
N PRO A 459 -23.38 -0.49 26.99
CA PRO A 459 -22.91 -1.54 27.90
C PRO A 459 -21.76 -2.35 27.29
N ALA A 460 -20.82 -2.80 28.12
CA ALA A 460 -19.69 -3.64 27.70
C ALA A 460 -20.16 -5.09 27.39
N LYS A 461 -21.10 -5.22 26.45
CA LYS A 461 -21.70 -6.47 26.01
C LYS A 461 -21.38 -6.71 24.56
N LEU A 462 -20.82 -7.88 24.24
CA LEU A 462 -20.46 -8.26 22.87
C LEU A 462 -21.59 -9.02 22.17
N PHE A 463 -22.46 -9.69 22.93
CA PHE A 463 -23.61 -10.42 22.39
C PHE A 463 -24.93 -10.07 23.09
N ASN A 464 -26.01 -10.03 22.34
CA ASN A 464 -27.39 -9.92 22.84
C ASN A 464 -27.96 -11.33 23.09
N VAL A 465 -27.31 -12.12 23.96
CA VAL A 465 -27.77 -13.47 24.32
C VAL A 465 -28.36 -13.45 25.72
N VAL A 466 -29.61 -13.90 25.87
CA VAL A 466 -30.24 -14.15 27.17
C VAL A 466 -29.95 -15.59 27.56
N ILE A 467 -29.10 -15.77 28.57
CA ILE A 467 -28.68 -17.09 29.04
C ILE A 467 -29.63 -17.50 30.17
N THR A 468 -30.50 -18.46 29.89
CA THR A 468 -31.31 -19.13 30.93
C THR A 468 -30.73 -20.51 31.23
N PRO A 469 -30.91 -21.07 32.45
CA PRO A 469 -30.46 -22.42 32.80
C PRO A 469 -30.99 -23.51 31.85
N ALA A 470 -32.15 -23.30 31.23
CA ALA A 470 -32.74 -24.19 30.23
C ALA A 470 -32.08 -24.12 28.83
N THR A 471 -31.21 -23.14 28.60
CA THR A 471 -30.53 -22.89 27.31
C THR A 471 -29.01 -23.08 27.36
N SER A 472 -28.42 -23.33 28.53
CA SER A 472 -26.97 -23.45 28.72
C SER A 472 -26.33 -24.65 28.02
N ASN A 473 -27.11 -25.72 27.76
CA ASN A 473 -26.61 -26.99 27.20
C ASN A 473 -26.90 -27.20 25.70
N LYS A 474 -27.31 -26.17 24.95
CA LYS A 474 -27.58 -26.30 23.51
C LYS A 474 -26.50 -25.61 22.68
N ASN A 475 -25.67 -26.40 22.00
CA ASN A 475 -24.72 -25.92 21.00
C ASN A 475 -25.43 -25.05 19.95
N ARG A 476 -24.94 -23.82 19.75
CA ARG A 476 -25.52 -22.84 18.81
C ARG A 476 -24.65 -22.73 17.56
N SER A 477 -25.27 -22.50 16.40
CA SER A 477 -24.56 -22.35 15.13
C SER A 477 -23.73 -21.04 15.10
N PRO A 478 -22.71 -20.92 14.22
CA PRO A 478 -21.91 -19.69 14.11
C PRO A 478 -22.78 -18.52 13.68
N LYS A 479 -23.81 -18.80 12.87
CA LYS A 479 -24.82 -17.85 12.44
C LYS A 479 -25.59 -17.25 13.63
N PHE A 480 -25.95 -18.06 14.62
CA PHE A 480 -26.61 -17.57 15.83
C PHE A 480 -25.76 -16.54 16.57
N TYR A 481 -24.48 -16.83 16.80
CA TYR A 481 -23.58 -15.89 17.47
C TYR A 481 -23.34 -14.64 16.63
N SER A 482 -23.18 -14.78 15.31
CA SER A 482 -23.02 -13.66 14.39
C SER A 482 -24.23 -12.72 14.37
N ASP A 483 -25.44 -13.29 14.33
CA ASP A 483 -26.69 -12.52 14.36
C ASP A 483 -26.92 -11.87 15.74
N SER A 484 -26.41 -12.50 16.81
CA SER A 484 -26.52 -12.02 18.19
C SER A 484 -25.46 -10.98 18.56
N MET A 485 -24.43 -10.74 17.73
CA MET A 485 -23.39 -9.74 18.04
C MET A 485 -23.98 -8.34 18.18
N THR A 486 -23.67 -7.67 19.29
CA THR A 486 -23.94 -6.25 19.47
C THR A 486 -23.10 -5.42 18.51
N ARG A 487 -23.44 -4.14 18.38
CA ARG A 487 -22.62 -3.19 17.60
C ARG A 487 -21.18 -3.09 18.13
N LEU A 488 -21.03 -3.06 19.46
CA LEU A 488 -19.73 -3.09 20.13
C LEU A 488 -18.98 -4.39 19.81
N GLY A 489 -19.65 -5.54 19.84
CA GLY A 489 -19.10 -6.83 19.43
C GLY A 489 -18.55 -6.81 18.01
N ARG A 490 -19.32 -6.30 17.05
CA ARG A 490 -18.87 -6.18 15.66
C ARG A 490 -17.62 -5.31 15.52
N ILE A 491 -17.58 -4.15 16.19
CA ILE A 491 -16.43 -3.23 16.16
C ILE A 491 -15.22 -3.89 16.82
N TRP A 492 -15.40 -4.51 17.99
CA TRP A 492 -14.35 -5.21 18.72
C TRP A 492 -13.73 -6.34 17.91
N PHE A 493 -14.53 -7.26 17.38
CA PHE A 493 -14.02 -8.40 16.61
C PHE A 493 -13.35 -7.93 15.31
N GLY A 494 -13.86 -6.86 14.67
CA GLY A 494 -13.18 -6.21 13.54
C GLY A 494 -11.80 -5.66 13.88
N LEU A 495 -11.70 -4.96 15.02
CA LEU A 495 -10.46 -4.40 15.55
C LEU A 495 -9.48 -5.49 15.99
N PHE A 496 -9.96 -6.48 16.75
CA PHE A 496 -9.15 -7.59 17.26
C PHE A 496 -8.58 -8.45 16.12
N LYS A 497 -9.34 -8.66 15.05
CA LYS A 497 -8.84 -9.31 13.82
C LYS A 497 -7.65 -8.56 13.21
N HIS A 498 -7.72 -7.23 13.15
CA HIS A 498 -6.62 -6.42 12.64
C HIS A 498 -5.39 -6.49 13.56
N LEU A 499 -5.59 -6.51 14.89
CA LEU A 499 -4.51 -6.61 15.88
C LEU A 499 -3.83 -7.99 15.84
N ASN A 500 -4.59 -9.07 15.61
CA ASN A 500 -4.05 -10.44 15.55
C ASN A 500 -3.37 -10.76 14.20
N GLY A 501 -3.67 -10.00 13.14
CA GLY A 501 -3.18 -10.26 11.79
C GLY A 501 -1.87 -9.53 11.42
N VAL A 502 -1.29 -8.74 12.32
CA VAL A 502 -0.14 -7.87 12.05
C VAL A 502 0.90 -7.99 13.15
N ASP A 503 2.15 -8.26 12.77
CA ASP A 503 3.28 -8.19 13.70
C ASP A 503 3.49 -6.73 14.13
N TYR A 504 3.42 -6.48 15.44
CA TYR A 504 3.56 -5.15 16.06
C TYR A 504 2.53 -4.11 15.56
N PRO A 505 1.23 -4.31 15.83
CA PRO A 505 0.14 -3.54 15.21
C PRO A 505 0.20 -2.02 15.52
N PHE A 506 0.88 -1.62 16.60
CA PHE A 506 0.97 -0.22 17.01
C PHE A 506 2.11 0.56 16.36
N ILE A 507 3.10 -0.09 15.71
CA ILE A 507 4.27 0.58 15.11
C ILE A 507 3.85 1.61 14.07
N GLN A 508 2.87 1.29 13.22
CA GLN A 508 2.40 2.22 12.20
C GLN A 508 1.81 3.49 12.82
N ILE A 509 1.06 3.36 13.92
CA ILE A 509 0.48 4.50 14.64
C ILE A 509 1.58 5.30 15.36
N GLU A 510 2.61 4.64 15.91
CA GLU A 510 3.77 5.28 16.52
C GLU A 510 4.59 6.09 15.51
N MET A 511 4.87 5.52 14.33
CA MET A 511 5.61 6.19 13.26
C MET A 511 4.90 7.45 12.76
N LEU A 512 3.57 7.48 12.81
CA LEU A 512 2.78 8.65 12.42
C LEU A 512 2.87 9.80 13.44
N GLY A 513 3.38 9.54 14.65
CA GLY A 513 3.48 10.50 15.74
C GLY A 513 2.11 10.94 16.29
N PHE A 514 1.10 10.07 16.15
CA PHE A 514 -0.26 10.29 16.66
C PHE A 514 -0.50 9.48 17.92
N GLU A 515 -0.79 10.18 19.02
CA GLU A 515 -1.15 9.61 20.31
C GLU A 515 -2.37 10.37 20.86
N SER A 516 -3.55 9.76 20.81
CA SER A 516 -4.68 10.22 21.61
C SER A 516 -4.71 9.46 22.94
N GLN A 517 -5.38 10.01 23.95
CA GLN A 517 -5.64 9.28 25.21
C GLN A 517 -6.40 7.97 24.97
N ASN A 518 -7.36 7.93 24.03
CA ASN A 518 -8.06 6.67 23.71
C ASN A 518 -7.08 5.62 23.18
N VAL A 519 -6.14 6.02 22.31
CA VAL A 519 -5.10 5.13 21.79
C VAL A 519 -4.14 4.68 22.90
N ILE A 520 -3.73 5.60 23.79
CA ILE A 520 -2.86 5.29 24.93
C ILE A 520 -3.55 4.30 25.88
N ASP A 521 -4.78 4.60 26.27
CA ASP A 521 -5.59 3.77 27.18
C ASP A 521 -5.83 2.39 26.55
N PHE A 522 -6.17 2.35 25.26
CA PHE A 522 -6.36 1.09 24.53
C PHE A 522 -5.07 0.28 24.44
N ARG A 523 -3.93 0.90 24.15
CA ARG A 523 -2.64 0.20 24.09
C ARG A 523 -2.28 -0.39 25.44
N SER A 524 -2.41 0.39 26.51
CA SER A 524 -2.15 -0.08 27.87
C SER A 524 -3.07 -1.26 28.24
N PHE A 525 -4.37 -1.13 27.94
CA PHE A 525 -5.34 -2.20 28.09
C PHE A 525 -4.94 -3.45 27.31
N PHE A 526 -4.68 -3.32 26.01
CA PHE A 526 -4.35 -4.44 25.15
C PHE A 526 -3.05 -5.11 25.59
N SER A 527 -1.98 -4.37 25.89
CA SER A 527 -0.73 -4.93 26.40
C SER A 527 -0.91 -5.68 27.72
N SER A 528 -1.78 -5.20 28.62
CA SER A 528 -2.04 -5.85 29.91
C SER A 528 -2.95 -7.08 29.82
N LYS A 529 -3.79 -7.17 28.78
CA LYS A 529 -4.82 -8.20 28.61
C LYS A 529 -4.65 -9.06 27.37
N ALA A 530 -3.61 -8.87 26.57
CA ALA A 530 -3.41 -9.55 25.30
C ALA A 530 -3.40 -11.06 25.44
N SER A 531 -2.61 -11.60 26.38
CA SER A 531 -2.55 -13.05 26.62
C SER A 531 -3.90 -13.63 27.03
N GLU A 532 -4.60 -12.97 27.95
CA GLU A 532 -5.93 -13.38 28.42
C GLU A 532 -6.98 -13.33 27.31
N LEU A 533 -6.96 -12.30 26.45
CA LEU A 533 -7.86 -12.16 25.31
C LEU A 533 -7.56 -13.17 24.19
N LEU A 534 -6.28 -13.45 23.93
CA LEU A 534 -5.84 -14.46 22.96
C LEU A 534 -6.19 -15.88 23.42
N ASP A 535 -5.99 -16.17 24.71
CA ASP A 535 -6.41 -17.45 25.29
C ASP A 535 -7.92 -17.63 25.18
N LEU A 536 -8.71 -16.63 25.56
CA LEU A 536 -10.16 -16.67 25.42
C LEU A 536 -10.60 -16.86 23.97
N CYS A 537 -9.84 -16.38 22.98
CA CYS A 537 -10.15 -16.57 21.56
C CYS A 537 -10.09 -18.04 21.10
N ASN A 538 -9.24 -18.84 21.73
CA ASN A 538 -9.09 -20.27 21.44
C ASN A 538 -10.12 -21.14 22.17
N HIS A 539 -10.87 -20.58 23.14
CA HIS A 539 -11.91 -21.29 23.85
C HIS A 539 -13.22 -21.35 23.06
N THR A 540 -14.01 -22.39 23.32
CA THR A 540 -15.34 -22.53 22.72
C THR A 540 -16.29 -21.45 23.26
N ILE A 541 -17.15 -20.94 22.37
CA ILE A 541 -18.10 -19.87 22.72
C ILE A 541 -19.19 -20.47 23.60
N GLY A 542 -19.13 -20.13 24.89
CA GLY A 542 -20.12 -20.48 25.90
C GLY A 542 -20.44 -19.30 26.82
N PRO A 543 -21.45 -19.46 27.70
CA PRO A 543 -21.85 -18.45 28.67
C PRO A 543 -20.71 -17.87 29.50
N GLU A 544 -19.86 -18.74 30.03
CA GLU A 544 -18.74 -18.37 30.89
C GLU A 544 -17.65 -17.62 30.11
N THR A 545 -17.35 -18.07 28.89
CA THR A 545 -16.38 -17.44 28.00
C THR A 545 -16.83 -16.05 27.56
N ILE A 546 -18.12 -15.89 27.22
CA ILE A 546 -18.72 -14.59 26.89
C ILE A 546 -18.68 -13.67 28.12
N GLN A 547 -19.05 -14.18 29.29
CA GLN A 547 -19.08 -13.39 30.52
C GLN A 547 -17.68 -12.88 30.89
N LYS A 548 -16.65 -13.74 30.83
CA LYS A 548 -15.25 -13.34 31.07
C LYS A 548 -14.80 -12.25 30.10
N TYR A 549 -15.14 -12.38 28.81
CA TYR A 549 -14.82 -11.38 27.80
C TYR A 549 -15.48 -10.02 28.10
N GLU A 550 -16.76 -10.04 28.48
CA GLU A 550 -17.52 -8.84 28.84
C GLU A 550 -17.05 -8.21 30.15
N GLU A 551 -16.53 -9.00 31.10
CA GLU A 551 -15.92 -8.51 32.34
C GLU A 551 -14.60 -7.78 32.08
N ILE A 552 -13.74 -8.31 31.21
CA ILE A 552 -12.50 -7.64 30.77
C ILE A 552 -12.83 -6.29 30.13
N LEU A 553 -13.81 -6.25 29.22
CA LEU A 553 -14.24 -5.01 28.58
C LEU A 553 -14.94 -4.03 29.54
N ARG A 554 -15.63 -4.54 30.56
CA ARG A 554 -16.21 -3.71 31.63
C ARG A 554 -15.12 -3.06 32.48
N GLY A 555 -14.05 -3.78 32.76
CA GLY A 555 -12.84 -3.24 33.39
C GLY A 555 -12.22 -2.11 32.55
N PHE A 556 -12.03 -2.35 31.25
CA PHE A 556 -11.52 -1.31 30.35
C PHE A 556 -12.45 -0.10 30.23
N LYS A 557 -13.77 -0.33 30.18
CA LYS A 557 -14.75 0.75 30.18
C LYS A 557 -14.60 1.65 31.42
N ALA A 558 -14.30 1.08 32.58
CA ALA A 558 -14.11 1.84 33.82
C ALA A 558 -12.82 2.69 33.80
N SER A 559 -11.79 2.29 33.04
CA SER A 559 -10.57 3.08 32.86
C SER A 559 -10.69 4.16 31.79
N LEU A 560 -11.69 4.09 30.91
CA LEU A 560 -11.93 5.12 29.89
C LEU A 560 -12.53 6.38 30.51
N ASN A 561 -11.81 7.50 30.39
CA ASN A 561 -12.33 8.80 30.82
C ASN A 561 -13.52 9.25 29.97
N VAL A 562 -14.58 9.72 30.64
CA VAL A 562 -15.88 9.98 29.99
C VAL A 562 -15.85 11.14 29.01
N ASN A 563 -14.99 12.16 29.12
CA ASN A 563 -14.85 13.21 28.09
C ASN A 563 -13.77 14.25 28.45
N THR A 564 -12.57 14.16 27.88
CA THR A 564 -11.52 15.20 28.02
C THR A 564 -11.35 16.08 26.78
N TYR A 565 -11.84 15.65 25.61
CA TYR A 565 -11.64 16.37 24.34
C TYR A 565 -12.74 17.38 23.99
N ASN A 566 -13.91 17.31 24.62
CA ASN A 566 -15.06 18.16 24.26
C ASN A 566 -14.77 19.66 24.34
N LYS A 567 -14.01 20.08 25.37
CA LYS A 567 -13.63 21.49 25.53
C LYS A 567 -12.57 21.89 24.50
N GLN A 568 -11.58 21.03 24.27
CA GLN A 568 -10.51 21.26 23.30
C GLN A 568 -11.05 21.31 21.87
N LEU A 569 -11.98 20.44 21.50
CA LEU A 569 -12.62 20.42 20.19
C LEU A 569 -13.34 21.74 19.91
N LYS A 570 -14.12 22.25 20.87
CA LYS A 570 -14.80 23.56 20.75
C LYS A 570 -13.82 24.73 20.58
N GLU A 571 -12.68 24.71 21.28
CA GLU A 571 -11.64 25.74 21.14
C GLU A 571 -10.92 25.65 19.79
N LEU A 572 -10.71 24.44 19.29
CA LEU A 572 -10.14 24.19 17.96
C LEU A 572 -11.12 24.55 16.85
N ASP A 573 -12.42 24.32 17.00
CA ASP A 573 -13.43 24.75 16.03
C ASP A 573 -13.40 26.27 15.86
N LYS A 574 -13.36 27.03 16.97
CA LYS A 574 -13.19 28.50 16.94
C LYS A 574 -11.87 28.92 16.30
N SER A 575 -10.80 28.15 16.52
CA SER A 575 -9.49 28.42 15.92
C SER A 575 -9.50 28.13 14.43
N PHE A 576 -10.19 27.07 14.01
CA PHE A 576 -10.36 26.68 12.63
C PHE A 576 -11.21 27.70 11.86
N GLU A 577 -12.27 28.25 12.44
CA GLU A 577 -13.03 29.35 11.82
C GLU A 577 -12.13 30.56 11.50
N LYS A 578 -11.24 30.94 12.44
CA LYS A 578 -10.27 32.02 12.22
C LYS A 578 -9.24 31.65 11.16
N LEU A 579 -8.72 30.43 11.22
CA LEU A 579 -7.75 29.92 10.25
C LEU A 579 -8.35 29.85 8.84
N SER A 580 -9.61 29.43 8.72
CA SER A 580 -10.35 29.32 7.46
C SER A 580 -10.51 30.70 6.80
N LYS A 581 -10.97 31.70 7.57
CA LYS A 581 -11.03 33.11 7.11
C LYS A 581 -9.67 33.66 6.70
N TYR A 582 -8.62 33.30 7.44
CA TYR A 582 -7.25 33.68 7.08
C TYR A 582 -6.76 32.95 5.82
N GLY A 583 -7.12 31.68 5.65
CA GLY A 583 -6.87 30.87 4.46
C GLY A 583 -7.51 31.45 3.21
N ASP A 584 -8.74 31.97 3.32
CA ASP A 584 -9.40 32.71 2.25
C ASP A 584 -8.54 33.90 1.80
N TYR A 585 -8.06 34.70 2.75
CA TYR A 585 -7.14 35.81 2.47
C TYR A 585 -5.84 35.32 1.81
N LEU A 586 -5.22 34.24 2.31
CA LEU A 586 -3.99 33.70 1.74
C LEU A 586 -4.19 33.31 0.27
N LEU A 587 -5.34 32.74 -0.06
CA LEU A 587 -5.69 32.26 -1.39
C LEU A 587 -6.35 33.33 -2.29
N GLU A 588 -6.39 34.61 -1.92
CA GLU A 588 -6.88 35.67 -2.82
C GLU A 588 -5.96 35.90 -4.04
N LYS A 589 -4.72 35.40 -4.00
CA LYS A 589 -3.72 35.54 -5.08
C LYS A 589 -3.07 34.20 -5.40
N ASP A 590 -2.33 34.16 -6.51
CA ASP A 590 -1.43 33.06 -6.82
C ASP A 590 -0.33 33.02 -5.75
N ILE A 591 -0.07 31.84 -5.20
CA ILE A 591 0.85 31.67 -4.09
C ILE A 591 1.77 30.48 -4.28
N LEU A 592 2.93 30.56 -3.62
CA LEU A 592 3.87 29.47 -3.46
C LEU A 592 4.01 29.14 -1.98
N VAL A 593 3.79 27.87 -1.65
CA VAL A 593 3.72 27.37 -0.28
C VAL A 593 4.91 26.47 0.02
N HIS A 594 5.59 26.76 1.12
CA HIS A 594 6.67 25.94 1.67
C HIS A 594 6.32 25.52 3.10
N ARG A 595 6.34 24.23 3.40
CA ARG A 595 6.22 23.73 4.77
C ARG A 595 7.60 23.26 5.26
N LEU A 596 7.99 23.73 6.43
CA LEU A 596 9.33 23.58 6.97
C LEU A 596 9.20 23.15 8.43
N HIS A 597 9.97 22.15 8.83
CA HIS A 597 10.20 21.85 10.23
C HIS A 597 11.45 22.60 10.68
N LEU A 598 11.30 23.48 11.65
CA LEU A 598 12.37 24.35 12.15
C LEU A 598 12.56 24.13 13.64
N LYS A 599 13.80 23.85 14.06
CA LYS A 599 14.17 23.69 15.46
C LYS A 599 15.34 24.60 15.78
N PHE A 600 15.32 25.21 16.96
CA PHE A 600 16.47 25.92 17.53
C PHE A 600 16.98 25.17 18.76
N GLY A 601 18.30 24.99 18.85
CA GLY A 601 18.97 24.32 19.96
C GLY A 601 20.14 25.14 20.48
N ARG A 602 20.55 24.90 21.73
CA ARG A 602 21.77 25.50 22.26
C ARG A 602 22.98 24.83 21.61
N LEU A 603 24.01 25.61 21.29
CA LEU A 603 25.24 25.09 20.69
C LEU A 603 26.00 24.17 21.68
N HIS A 604 25.93 24.48 22.98
CA HIS A 604 26.64 23.77 24.05
C HIS A 604 25.71 23.03 25.02
N GLY A 605 24.85 22.17 24.49
CA GLY A 605 24.01 21.26 25.27
C GLY A 605 22.71 21.88 25.80
N GLY A 606 21.66 21.04 25.85
CA GLY A 606 20.31 21.43 26.25
C GLY A 606 19.44 21.98 25.10
N ASN A 607 18.13 21.90 25.28
CA ASN A 607 17.14 22.41 24.31
C ASN A 607 16.60 23.77 24.76
N PHE A 608 16.25 24.63 23.80
CA PHE A 608 15.51 25.85 24.12
C PHE A 608 14.07 25.54 24.49
N SER A 609 13.57 26.27 25.49
CA SER A 609 12.15 26.34 25.81
C SER A 609 11.36 26.92 24.64
N LYS A 610 10.06 26.63 24.59
CA LYS A 610 9.15 27.22 23.59
C LYS A 610 9.21 28.74 23.58
N LYS A 611 9.35 29.38 24.75
CA LYS A 611 9.44 30.84 24.86
C LYS A 611 10.67 31.38 24.12
N GLU A 612 11.83 30.77 24.35
CA GLU A 612 13.08 31.11 23.65
C GLU A 612 12.95 30.87 22.14
N GLN A 613 12.50 29.66 21.73
CA GLN A 613 12.32 29.34 20.31
C GLN A 613 11.31 30.25 19.61
N SER A 614 10.20 30.59 20.27
CA SER A 614 9.17 31.51 19.76
C SER A 614 9.71 32.91 19.57
N ALA A 615 10.54 33.39 20.51
CA ALA A 615 11.16 34.71 20.38
C ALA A 615 12.12 34.74 19.18
N ILE A 616 12.99 33.73 19.04
CA ILE A 616 13.92 33.60 17.90
C ILE A 616 13.14 33.58 16.58
N LEU A 617 12.13 32.74 16.48
CA LEU A 617 11.31 32.62 15.27
C LEU A 617 10.57 33.92 14.93
N THR A 618 10.01 34.58 15.95
CA THR A 618 9.31 35.86 15.76
C THR A 618 10.27 36.93 15.26
N GLU A 619 11.47 37.00 15.83
CA GLU A 619 12.50 37.96 15.42
C GLU A 619 13.01 37.66 14.01
N PHE A 620 13.25 36.38 13.67
CA PHE A 620 13.61 35.94 12.33
C PHE A 620 12.58 36.37 11.28
N LEU A 621 11.30 36.12 11.54
CA LEU A 621 10.20 36.53 10.64
C LEU A 621 10.07 38.05 10.58
N ARG A 622 10.29 38.77 11.68
CA ARG A 622 10.20 40.24 11.77
C ARG A 622 11.31 40.91 10.97
N VAL A 623 12.57 40.53 11.21
CA VAL A 623 13.75 41.07 10.52
C VAL A 623 13.74 40.68 9.05
N GLY A 624 13.33 39.45 8.75
CA GLY A 624 13.24 38.96 7.38
C GLY A 624 12.23 39.69 6.51
N ARG A 625 11.18 40.31 7.06
CA ARG A 625 10.18 41.03 6.24
C ARG A 625 10.74 42.20 5.44
N SER A 626 11.88 42.77 5.83
CA SER A 626 12.56 43.82 5.07
C SER A 626 13.58 43.31 4.04
N THR A 627 13.84 42.00 3.98
CA THR A 627 14.90 41.40 3.16
C THR A 627 14.42 40.18 2.37
N GLN A 628 15.11 39.83 1.29
CA GLN A 628 14.82 38.58 0.58
C GLN A 628 15.25 37.36 1.41
N PRO A 629 14.51 36.23 1.34
CA PRO A 629 13.29 36.02 0.54
C PRO A 629 11.98 36.38 1.28
N LEU A 630 12.05 36.71 2.58
CA LEU A 630 10.87 36.93 3.43
C LEU A 630 10.10 38.23 3.15
N ARG A 631 10.66 39.17 2.36
CA ARG A 631 9.94 40.35 1.83
C ARG A 631 8.70 39.98 1.01
N TRP A 632 8.71 38.82 0.36
CA TRP A 632 7.59 38.35 -0.47
C TRP A 632 6.56 37.52 0.31
N LEU A 633 6.78 37.34 1.61
CA LEU A 633 5.92 36.53 2.46
C LEU A 633 4.54 37.19 2.58
N ARG A 634 3.53 36.54 2.00
CA ARG A 634 2.13 36.91 2.13
C ARG A 634 1.61 36.60 3.54
N GLY A 635 2.04 35.48 4.10
CA GLY A 635 1.65 35.03 5.42
C GLY A 635 2.26 33.70 5.80
N TYR A 636 2.01 33.27 7.02
CA TYR A 636 2.44 31.96 7.52
C TYR A 636 1.39 31.30 8.40
N ILE A 637 1.50 29.99 8.57
CA ILE A 637 0.78 29.18 9.55
C ILE A 637 1.85 28.46 10.38
N LEU A 638 1.88 28.71 11.68
CA LEU A 638 2.84 28.11 12.60
C LEU A 638 2.11 27.16 13.56
N ARG A 639 2.60 25.93 13.70
CA ARG A 639 2.19 25.00 14.75
C ARG A 639 3.40 24.50 15.52
N TRP A 640 3.33 24.50 16.85
CA TRP A 640 4.33 23.85 17.71
C TRP A 640 4.03 22.36 17.86
N ASP A 641 5.05 21.53 17.79
CA ASP A 641 4.93 20.08 17.88
C ASP A 641 6.19 19.42 18.46
N GLU A 642 6.07 18.15 18.85
CA GLU A 642 7.17 17.35 19.38
C GLU A 642 7.46 16.16 18.46
N LYS A 643 8.75 15.86 18.23
CA LYS A 643 9.18 14.67 17.48
C LYS A 643 10.40 14.03 18.13
N GLY A 644 10.39 12.71 18.24
CA GLY A 644 11.60 11.92 18.49
C GLY A 644 12.38 11.81 17.18
N PHE A 645 13.61 12.35 17.15
CA PHE A 645 14.46 12.25 15.97
C PHE A 645 15.18 10.89 15.88
N VAL A 646 15.28 10.16 17.00
CA VAL A 646 15.89 8.82 17.13
C VAL A 646 15.15 8.02 18.21
N VAL A 647 14.98 6.71 18.01
CA VAL A 647 14.40 5.79 19.01
C VAL A 647 15.25 5.82 20.29
N GLY A 648 14.63 6.11 21.43
CA GLY A 648 15.32 6.20 22.73
C GLY A 648 15.84 7.58 23.13
N GLN A 649 15.58 8.64 22.34
CA GLN A 649 15.85 10.04 22.75
C GLN A 649 14.57 10.79 23.13
N ASP A 650 14.71 11.78 24.01
CA ASP A 650 13.61 12.67 24.41
C ASP A 650 12.96 13.36 23.21
N LYS A 651 11.63 13.44 23.24
CA LYS A 651 10.83 14.21 22.27
C LYS A 651 11.34 15.66 22.28
N THR A 652 11.69 16.19 21.10
CA THR A 652 12.17 17.58 21.01
C THR A 652 11.16 18.48 20.32
N LEU A 653 10.94 19.66 20.90
CA LEU A 653 10.04 20.69 20.42
C LEU A 653 10.57 21.32 19.13
N TYR A 654 9.71 21.43 18.12
CA TYR A 654 9.99 22.11 16.84
C TYR A 654 8.79 22.93 16.37
N ALA A 655 9.06 23.86 15.45
CA ALA A 655 8.08 24.65 14.73
C ALA A 655 7.75 24.01 13.38
N ASP A 656 6.51 23.55 13.20
CA ASP A 656 5.92 23.18 11.92
C ASP A 656 5.39 24.45 11.25
N LEU A 657 6.21 25.02 10.36
CA LEU A 657 6.03 26.34 9.78
C LEU A 657 5.67 26.24 8.30
N THR A 658 4.48 26.72 7.95
CA THR A 658 4.06 26.84 6.55
C THR A 658 4.12 28.29 6.12
N LEU A 659 5.05 28.60 5.23
CA LEU A 659 5.27 29.91 4.65
C LEU A 659 4.52 30.01 3.31
N ILE A 660 3.81 31.11 3.12
CA ILE A 660 3.06 31.41 1.90
C ILE A 660 3.63 32.69 1.29
N PHE A 661 4.13 32.60 0.07
CA PHE A 661 4.68 33.71 -0.71
C PHE A 661 3.71 34.10 -1.83
N ASN A 662 3.61 35.40 -2.15
CA ASN A 662 2.90 35.81 -3.37
C ASN A 662 3.69 35.29 -4.57
N TYR A 663 3.07 34.56 -5.49
CA TYR A 663 3.77 34.02 -6.65
C TYR A 663 3.74 35.03 -7.81
N ASP A 664 4.78 35.85 -7.88
CA ASP A 664 4.97 36.85 -8.94
C ASP A 664 6.15 36.45 -9.86
N SER A 665 6.30 37.09 -11.03
CA SER A 665 7.33 36.76 -12.03
C SER A 665 8.77 36.78 -11.47
N GLU A 666 9.06 37.62 -10.48
CA GLU A 666 10.35 37.67 -9.79
C GLU A 666 10.72 36.39 -9.01
N LEU A 667 9.72 35.65 -8.54
CA LEU A 667 9.92 34.44 -7.73
C LEU A 667 10.12 33.17 -8.56
N GLN A 668 9.91 33.23 -9.88
CA GLN A 668 10.06 32.08 -10.77
C GLN A 668 11.53 31.68 -10.96
N SER A 669 12.46 32.61 -10.78
CA SER A 669 13.90 32.40 -10.97
C SER A 669 14.68 32.13 -9.68
N ILE A 670 14.01 32.07 -8.53
CA ILE A 670 14.64 32.05 -7.21
C ILE A 670 14.33 30.75 -6.47
N ASP A 671 15.37 30.05 -6.02
CA ASP A 671 15.23 28.96 -5.06
C ASP A 671 14.95 29.57 -3.66
N ILE A 672 13.67 29.62 -3.30
CA ILE A 672 13.22 30.16 -2.01
C ILE A 672 13.77 29.35 -0.84
N TYR A 673 13.91 28.03 -0.97
CA TYR A 673 14.39 27.20 0.11
C TYR A 673 15.86 27.49 0.41
N GLN A 674 16.73 27.49 -0.61
CA GLN A 674 18.14 27.84 -0.44
C GLN A 674 18.31 29.28 0.06
N SER A 675 17.47 30.20 -0.41
CA SER A 675 17.49 31.60 0.04
C SER A 675 17.08 31.73 1.52
N LEU A 676 16.09 30.95 1.97
CA LEU A 676 15.65 30.90 3.36
C LEU A 676 16.74 30.32 4.27
N ASP A 677 17.37 29.22 3.86
CA ASP A 677 18.45 28.59 4.63
C ASP A 677 19.66 29.53 4.77
N SER A 678 20.08 30.15 3.66
CA SER A 678 21.18 31.14 3.67
C SER A 678 20.85 32.37 4.52
N PHE A 679 19.60 32.83 4.50
CA PHE A 679 19.17 33.95 5.35
C PHE A 679 19.12 33.55 6.83
N LEU A 680 18.62 32.36 7.14
CA LEU A 680 18.59 31.82 8.50
C LEU A 680 19.99 31.66 9.05
N LYS A 681 20.93 31.07 8.30
CA LYS A 681 22.33 30.93 8.70
C LYS A 681 22.96 32.27 9.08
N ARG A 682 22.84 33.28 8.21
CA ARG A 682 23.36 34.63 8.49
C ARG A 682 22.72 35.26 9.73
N PHE A 683 21.40 35.09 9.91
CA PHE A 683 20.69 35.59 11.08
C PHE A 683 21.23 34.98 12.38
N ILE A 684 21.52 33.68 12.38
CA ILE A 684 22.08 32.96 13.52
C ILE A 684 23.52 33.39 13.79
N ASP A 685 24.37 33.44 12.75
CA ASP A 685 25.78 33.83 12.86
C ASP A 685 25.92 35.22 13.47
N GLN A 686 25.16 36.20 12.95
CA GLN A 686 25.15 37.57 13.47
C GLN A 686 24.69 37.64 14.94
N ARG A 687 23.76 36.78 15.34
CA ARG A 687 23.25 36.78 16.71
C ARG A 687 24.24 36.14 17.69
N ASN A 688 24.91 35.06 17.27
CA ASN A 688 25.95 34.39 18.05
C ASN A 688 27.20 35.28 18.17
N GLU A 689 27.59 35.98 17.11
CA GLU A 689 28.68 36.96 17.15
C GLU A 689 28.40 38.09 18.15
N LYS A 690 27.19 38.65 18.13
CA LYS A 690 26.76 39.65 19.13
C LYS A 690 26.78 39.12 20.57
N TYR A 691 26.60 37.81 20.77
CA TYR A 691 26.68 37.19 22.08
C TYR A 691 28.13 36.98 22.52
N ARG A 692 29.02 36.53 21.62
CA ARG A 692 30.46 36.34 21.91
C ARG A 692 31.17 37.66 22.23
N ASN A 693 30.76 38.74 21.56
CA ASN A 693 31.42 40.05 21.66
C ASN A 693 30.81 40.95 22.76
N SER A 694 29.85 40.48 23.56
CA SER A 694 29.24 41.28 24.62
C SER A 694 29.97 41.07 25.96
N GLU A 695 30.89 41.97 26.31
CA GLU A 695 31.43 42.09 27.67
C GLU A 695 30.50 42.88 28.62
N ASP A 696 29.38 43.44 28.16
CA ASP A 696 28.56 44.35 28.96
C ASP A 696 27.03 44.13 28.91
N LEU A 697 26.42 44.36 30.07
CA LEU A 697 25.06 44.06 30.55
C LEU A 697 23.87 44.72 29.82
N SER A 698 24.01 45.16 28.56
CA SER A 698 22.96 45.87 27.83
C SER A 698 22.60 45.24 26.48
N HIS A 699 22.29 43.94 26.46
CA HIS A 699 21.47 43.42 25.37
C HIS A 699 20.09 44.10 25.45
N SER A 700 19.87 45.15 24.64
CA SER A 700 18.54 45.69 24.38
C SER A 700 18.02 45.10 23.07
N GLY A 701 16.88 44.41 23.14
CA GLY A 701 16.30 43.71 21.99
C GLY A 701 15.39 42.55 22.41
N SER A 702 14.55 42.10 21.48
CA SER A 702 13.56 41.03 21.71
C SER A 702 14.17 39.69 22.13
N LEU A 703 15.47 39.46 21.87
CA LEU A 703 16.21 38.24 22.19
C LEU A 703 17.24 38.41 23.32
N ALA A 704 17.23 39.52 24.04
CA ALA A 704 18.22 39.83 25.07
C ALA A 704 18.27 38.81 26.22
N PHE A 705 17.15 38.17 26.53
CA PHE A 705 17.04 37.17 27.58
C PHE A 705 17.64 35.81 27.19
N ILE A 706 17.99 35.61 25.93
CA ILE A 706 18.64 34.39 25.43
C ILE A 706 20.15 34.55 25.63
N LYS A 707 20.66 33.95 26.70
CA LYS A 707 22.07 34.00 27.10
C LYS A 707 22.83 32.72 26.70
N ALA A 708 22.77 32.39 25.41
CA ALA A 708 23.47 31.23 24.86
C ALA A 708 23.66 31.40 23.36
N GLU A 709 24.74 30.81 22.83
CA GLU A 709 24.85 30.54 21.41
C GLU A 709 23.88 29.44 20.98
N PHE A 710 23.40 29.55 19.76
CA PHE A 710 22.43 28.60 19.25
C PHE A 710 22.64 28.19 17.81
N THR A 711 22.12 27.01 17.51
CA THR A 711 22.11 26.38 16.20
C THR A 711 20.67 26.13 15.75
N TYR A 712 20.49 25.79 14.49
CA TYR A 712 19.19 25.48 13.92
C TYR A 712 19.23 24.18 13.13
N LEU A 713 18.06 23.56 13.00
CA LEU A 713 17.79 22.49 12.05
C LEU A 713 16.58 22.89 11.22
N LEU A 714 16.73 22.84 9.90
CA LEU A 714 15.71 23.19 8.91
C LEU A 714 15.48 22.00 7.98
N ASP A 715 14.24 21.54 7.89
CA ASP A 715 13.88 20.36 7.09
C ASP A 715 12.62 20.62 6.23
N PRO A 716 12.68 20.52 4.89
CA PRO A 716 11.56 20.78 4.01
C PRO A 716 10.58 19.61 3.95
N GLN A 717 9.31 19.91 4.18
CA GLN A 717 8.22 18.93 4.27
C GLN A 717 7.16 19.16 3.19
N VAL A 718 6.53 18.07 2.74
CA VAL A 718 5.39 18.17 1.81
C VAL A 718 4.27 18.90 2.55
N ILE A 719 3.41 19.64 1.85
CA ILE A 719 2.27 20.27 2.51
C ILE A 719 1.41 19.17 3.15
N TRP A 720 1.03 18.18 2.33
CA TRP A 720 0.43 16.94 2.80
C TRP A 720 0.62 15.81 1.76
N ASP A 721 1.35 14.76 2.13
CA ASP A 721 1.57 13.51 1.35
C ASP A 721 0.30 12.70 1.05
N GLY A 722 -0.65 12.62 2.00
CA GLY A 722 -1.90 11.88 1.86
C GLY A 722 -2.94 12.48 0.90
N VAL A 723 -2.64 13.59 0.23
CA VAL A 723 -3.52 14.26 -0.74
C VAL A 723 -2.68 14.65 -1.96
N ILE A 724 -2.99 14.07 -3.12
CA ILE A 724 -2.16 14.21 -4.34
C ILE A 724 -1.92 15.68 -4.67
N GLU A 725 -2.95 16.50 -4.58
CA GLU A 725 -2.92 17.94 -4.87
C GLU A 725 -2.02 18.74 -3.92
N LEU A 726 -1.66 18.17 -2.77
CA LEU A 726 -0.85 18.83 -1.72
C LEU A 726 0.54 18.18 -1.54
N SER A 727 0.88 17.21 -2.38
CA SER A 727 2.05 16.34 -2.20
C SER A 727 3.38 16.96 -2.68
N SER A 728 3.36 18.10 -3.37
CA SER A 728 4.55 18.71 -3.97
C SER A 728 5.41 19.53 -2.98
N LYS A 729 6.69 19.69 -3.32
CA LYS A 729 7.69 20.52 -2.61
C LYS A 729 8.46 21.38 -3.63
N PRO A 730 8.22 22.70 -3.74
CA PRO A 730 7.15 23.49 -3.12
C PRO A 730 5.76 23.27 -3.75
N LEU A 731 4.71 23.81 -3.13
CA LEU A 731 3.34 23.76 -3.66
C LEU A 731 2.92 25.10 -4.25
N LYS A 732 2.67 25.11 -5.56
CA LYS A 732 2.10 26.26 -6.25
C LYS A 732 0.57 26.16 -6.21
N ILE A 733 -0.11 27.22 -5.78
CA ILE A 733 -1.57 27.29 -5.79
C ILE A 733 -1.97 28.54 -6.57
N GLU A 734 -2.49 28.32 -7.78
CA GLU A 734 -3.00 29.39 -8.63
C GLU A 734 -4.46 29.71 -8.30
N THR A 735 -4.89 30.93 -8.59
CA THR A 735 -6.26 31.40 -8.41
C THR A 735 -7.25 30.64 -9.26
N ILE A 736 -6.83 30.20 -10.45
CA ILE A 736 -7.62 29.38 -11.37
C ILE A 736 -7.72 27.90 -10.93
N ASP A 737 -6.79 27.41 -10.12
CA ASP A 737 -6.74 26.01 -9.67
C ASP A 737 -7.70 25.77 -8.50
N LYS A 738 -8.98 25.60 -8.82
CA LYS A 738 -10.03 25.32 -7.85
C LYS A 738 -9.79 24.03 -7.06
N VAL A 739 -9.13 23.04 -7.66
CA VAL A 739 -8.93 21.71 -7.06
C VAL A 739 -7.90 21.79 -5.93
N THR A 740 -6.72 22.33 -6.21
CA THR A 740 -5.65 22.48 -5.19
C THR A 740 -6.06 23.47 -4.10
N ARG A 741 -6.77 24.56 -4.45
CA ARG A 741 -7.35 25.50 -3.46
C ARG A 741 -8.36 24.81 -2.55
N GLY A 742 -9.25 24.00 -3.13
CA GLY A 742 -10.22 23.19 -2.40
C GLY A 742 -9.52 22.23 -1.44
N ALA A 743 -8.55 21.46 -1.94
CA ALA A 743 -7.75 20.54 -1.14
C ALA A 743 -7.02 21.25 0.02
N PHE A 744 -6.41 22.41 -0.23
CA PHE A 744 -5.72 23.19 0.80
C PHE A 744 -6.69 23.63 1.91
N LYS A 745 -7.88 24.13 1.54
CA LYS A 745 -8.89 24.59 2.51
C LYS A 745 -9.60 23.47 3.26
N GLU A 746 -10.01 22.42 2.54
CA GLU A 746 -10.88 21.37 3.07
C GLU A 746 -10.12 20.22 3.70
N LYS A 747 -8.83 20.08 3.37
CA LYS A 747 -7.96 19.07 3.96
C LYS A 747 -6.91 19.76 4.82
N TYR A 748 -5.97 20.49 4.23
CA TYR A 748 -4.76 20.92 4.94
C TYR A 748 -5.04 21.82 6.15
N LEU A 749 -5.89 22.83 6.02
CA LEU A 749 -6.23 23.73 7.13
C LEU A 749 -6.90 22.98 8.31
N PRO A 750 -7.90 22.09 8.10
CA PRO A 750 -8.40 21.22 9.14
C PRO A 750 -7.31 20.36 9.77
N TYR A 751 -6.47 19.72 8.95
CA TYR A 751 -5.41 18.84 9.43
C TYR A 751 -4.45 19.55 10.38
N ILE A 752 -3.87 20.66 9.95
CA ILE A 752 -2.89 21.37 10.78
C ILE A 752 -3.53 21.92 12.06
N CYS A 753 -4.82 22.26 12.04
CA CYS A 753 -5.55 22.74 13.20
C CYS A 753 -5.90 21.61 14.20
N TYR A 754 -6.53 20.53 13.72
CA TYR A 754 -7.04 19.47 14.58
C TYR A 754 -5.98 18.45 15.00
N LYS A 755 -4.80 18.46 14.39
CA LYS A 755 -3.66 17.62 14.83
C LYS A 755 -3.31 17.81 16.31
N SER A 756 -3.71 18.93 16.91
CA SER A 756 -3.54 19.16 18.35
C SER A 756 -4.31 18.19 19.25
N LEU A 757 -5.38 17.55 18.77
CA LEU A 757 -6.13 16.53 19.52
C LEU A 757 -5.36 15.22 19.66
N PHE A 758 -4.45 14.94 18.73
CA PHE A 758 -3.82 13.62 18.55
C PHE A 758 -2.32 13.64 18.77
N SER A 759 -1.76 14.72 19.30
CA SER A 759 -0.32 14.85 19.46
C SER A 759 -0.07 15.62 20.75
N PRO A 760 -0.06 14.99 21.92
CA PRO A 760 0.24 15.66 23.18
C PRO A 760 1.67 16.22 23.15
N ILE A 761 1.85 17.38 23.78
CA ILE A 761 3.17 17.96 24.05
C ILE A 761 3.41 17.83 25.54
N GLN A 762 4.52 17.22 25.94
CA GLN A 762 4.80 16.96 27.36
C GLN A 762 4.97 18.29 28.11
N GLY A 763 4.27 18.44 29.25
CA GLY A 763 4.34 19.66 30.06
C GLY A 763 3.65 20.89 29.45
N TRP A 764 2.85 20.74 28.38
CA TRP A 764 2.16 21.86 27.75
C TRP A 764 1.05 22.44 28.63
N VAL A 765 1.12 23.75 28.89
CA VAL A 765 0.08 24.46 29.63
C VAL A 765 -1.05 24.86 28.66
N PRO A 766 -2.33 24.54 28.93
CA PRO A 766 -3.46 24.82 28.03
C PRO A 766 -3.62 26.29 27.60
N LYS A 767 -3.07 27.25 28.37
CA LYS A 767 -3.13 28.68 28.05
C LYS A 767 -2.18 29.08 26.91
N GLU A 768 -1.22 28.26 26.55
CA GLU A 768 -0.27 28.59 25.51
C GLU A 768 -0.77 28.22 24.12
N LYS A 769 -0.69 29.17 23.18
CA LYS A 769 -1.10 28.95 21.79
C LYS A 769 -0.17 27.96 21.10
N ARG A 770 -0.77 26.90 20.53
CA ARG A 770 -0.06 25.89 19.75
C ARG A 770 -0.07 26.20 18.26
N LEU A 771 -1.20 26.69 17.75
CA LEU A 771 -1.38 27.16 16.39
C LEU A 771 -1.41 28.70 16.37
N THR A 772 -0.62 29.29 15.49
CA THR A 772 -0.55 30.74 15.28
C THR A 772 -0.62 31.04 13.79
N PRO A 773 -1.77 31.54 13.27
CA PRO A 773 -1.80 32.13 11.94
C PRO A 773 -1.09 33.48 11.95
N GLY A 774 -0.53 33.87 10.80
CA GLY A 774 -0.07 35.23 10.58
C GLY A 774 -1.22 36.25 10.64
N GLN A 775 -0.87 37.53 10.55
CA GLN A 775 -1.86 38.62 10.56
C GLN A 775 -2.08 39.16 9.15
N LYS A 776 -3.36 39.33 8.76
CA LYS A 776 -3.71 40.13 7.58
C LYS A 776 -3.20 41.55 7.81
N PRO A 777 -2.47 42.17 6.85
CA PRO A 777 -2.06 43.56 6.96
C PRO A 777 -3.30 44.43 7.21
N LYS A 778 -3.26 45.30 8.23
CA LYS A 778 -4.31 46.30 8.41
C LYS A 778 -4.33 47.18 7.16
N SER A 779 -5.52 47.43 6.61
CA SER A 779 -5.67 48.39 5.52
C SER A 779 -5.02 49.71 5.94
N LYS A 780 -4.04 50.18 5.18
CA LYS A 780 -3.52 51.54 5.37
C LYS A 780 -4.73 52.47 5.20
N HIS A 781 -5.12 53.17 6.26
CA HIS A 781 -5.97 54.35 6.09
C HIS A 781 -5.21 55.26 5.12
N VAL A 782 -5.76 55.40 3.93
CA VAL A 782 -5.29 56.41 2.97
C VAL A 782 -5.58 57.74 3.63
N LEU A 783 -4.54 58.35 4.20
CA LEU A 783 -4.53 59.79 4.46
C LEU A 783 -4.63 60.46 3.08
N VAL A 784 -5.86 60.73 2.67
CA VAL A 784 -6.14 61.67 1.59
C VAL A 784 -5.66 63.01 2.12
N LYS A 785 -4.47 63.44 1.70
CA LYS A 785 -4.12 64.86 1.74
C LYS A 785 -5.13 65.55 0.83
N LYS A 786 -6.09 66.26 1.45
CA LYS A 786 -6.80 67.33 0.76
C LYS A 786 -5.76 68.36 0.33
N ASN A 787 -5.63 68.55 -0.97
CA ASN A 787 -5.12 69.78 -1.52
C ASN A 787 -6.23 70.81 -1.33
N ASP A 788 -6.10 71.66 -0.32
CA ASP A 788 -6.70 72.98 -0.30
C ASP A 788 -5.51 73.92 -0.13
N ASP A 789 -5.17 74.66 -1.18
CA ASP A 789 -4.55 75.99 -1.15
C ASP A 789 -4.37 76.48 -2.60
N GLU A 790 -5.49 76.89 -3.19
CA GLU A 790 -5.55 78.01 -4.14
C GLU A 790 -6.37 79.13 -3.48
N GLN A 791 -5.87 80.37 -3.59
CA GLN A 791 -6.45 81.66 -3.15
C GLN A 791 -6.29 81.95 -1.64
N SER A 792 -5.35 82.79 -1.20
CA SER A 792 -5.31 84.25 -1.39
C SER A 792 -3.98 84.82 -0.87
#